data_AF-A0A330HKN3-F1
#
_entry.id   AF-A0A330HKN3-F1
#
_cell.length_a   1.000
_cell.length_b   1.000
_cell.length_c   1.000
_cell.angle_alpha   90.00
_cell.angle_beta   90.00
_cell.angle_gamma   90.00
#
_symmetry.space_group_name_H-M   'P 1'
#
loop_
_entity.id
_entity.type
_entity.pdbx_description
1 polymer ?
#
loop_
_entity_poly.entity_id
_entity_poly.type
_entity_poly.pdbx_seq_one_letter_code
_entity_poly.pdbx_strand_id
1 'polypeptide(L)'
;MPTPRTRVPGAIALSIFVAVPLGSGPAYAQSFVIGNGVTAGQQTMSNTGDTGVVSQTGVIETTGTGADAVRMLGADQRLTNNGLIKTLGGAAANVHSQGADATILNNGATLAIGDGSIGVLSEGNDVDVVNNGSIEALGVATYGIISDAAGGRVDNHGFIGVSGTAAAGLIGDGPDLTISNSGAIEAYGIAAGGILWQSNGLRLDNSGSITVSGPASVGIGASGNDVAIANSGTVNVFGTASTGIGTLFGNATITNSGSVIVEGVGAVGIAAQGGNSVITNSGRVFSDQSVAIYFGAPDATLNLLGGTAIQGPIVFSGSGNTVTFGPALSAVTSFSGTGLPQTVLTGGRPFATSGESVAVVDITGFASSAPLIEDLVDGIVGTAEARMAAPNDDLPNRGRNAWISTFGGIRSQGSSGASAGFSEGLGGIVAGAERRSGDGFLGGLLLGGAAGSTQVEDDAQEIVHRSAFAGGYLGYDAGARFAGANFVAGVLQERSRRRVANNLALDGIETARADFNGIFLSPSVTLGMRLPVATGTLIPSVRLRYAGLFIDDYAETGSDGDLAVSRRDANIFEARGEVALALAPVSTPSQAWQTTLRTGIDAIAQDSGEVSATLLGQDISFGAGGKKMIVRGFAGADVAAEVGAGMTLNAGFEAGYGSDDAFTVRGQARLSKAF
;
A
#
# COMPACT_ATOMS: atom_id res chain seq x y z
N MET A 1 52.53 -25.37 75.30
CA MET A 1 53.47 -26.23 74.57
C MET A 1 52.66 -27.14 73.66
N PRO A 2 52.94 -27.27 72.35
CA PRO A 2 53.87 -26.53 71.50
C PRO A 2 53.15 -25.71 70.39
N THR A 3 53.54 -24.44 70.28
CA THR A 3 53.79 -23.72 69.01
C THR A 3 54.87 -24.46 68.19
N PRO A 4 55.33 -24.01 67.00
CA PRO A 4 54.78 -23.13 65.94
C PRO A 4 54.95 -23.83 64.56
N ARG A 5 54.65 -23.27 63.38
CA ARG A 5 55.56 -22.41 62.60
C ARG A 5 54.96 -22.18 61.20
N THR A 6 54.63 -20.94 60.86
CA THR A 6 55.39 -20.06 59.92
C THR A 6 55.38 -20.57 58.48
N ARG A 7 54.94 -19.81 57.47
CA ARG A 7 55.46 -18.48 57.11
C ARG A 7 54.48 -17.66 56.25
N VAL A 8 54.20 -16.47 56.77
CA VAL A 8 54.02 -15.13 56.15
C VAL A 8 55.32 -14.76 55.35
N PRO A 9 55.47 -13.72 54.48
CA PRO A 9 54.60 -12.57 54.14
C PRO A 9 54.50 -12.17 52.65
N GLY A 10 53.60 -11.21 52.42
CA GLY A 10 53.74 -10.12 51.44
C GLY A 10 52.57 -9.15 51.64
N ALA A 11 52.52 -8.46 52.78
CA ALA A 11 52.91 -7.05 52.93
C ALA A 11 51.85 -6.09 52.34
N ILE A 12 51.00 -5.48 53.19
CA ILE A 12 51.14 -4.11 53.78
C ILE A 12 50.67 -3.05 52.76
N ALA A 13 49.81 -2.07 53.04
CA ALA A 13 49.08 -1.57 54.20
C ALA A 13 48.06 -0.54 53.63
N LEU A 14 46.85 -0.37 54.20
CA LEU A 14 46.53 0.66 55.20
C LEU A 14 46.92 2.08 54.70
N SER A 15 46.09 3.12 54.65
CA SER A 15 45.00 3.46 55.58
C SER A 15 44.32 4.77 55.13
N ILE A 16 43.12 5.00 55.67
CA ILE A 16 42.55 6.28 56.16
C ILE A 16 41.81 7.19 55.16
N PHE A 17 40.47 7.12 55.31
CA PHE A 17 39.48 8.18 55.47
C PHE A 17 39.85 9.62 55.09
N VAL A 18 39.04 10.20 54.20
CA VAL A 18 38.46 11.54 54.40
C VAL A 18 37.01 11.54 53.86
N ALA A 19 36.05 11.83 54.73
CA ALA A 19 34.72 12.28 54.33
C ALA A 19 34.83 13.75 53.88
N VAL A 20 34.33 14.06 52.68
CA VAL A 20 34.19 15.43 52.15
C VAL A 20 32.72 15.61 51.75
N PRO A 21 32.13 16.81 51.98
CA PRO A 21 30.69 17.01 52.04
C PRO A 21 30.00 16.93 50.67
N LEU A 22 28.69 16.67 50.70
CA LEU A 22 27.75 17.13 49.68
C LEU A 22 27.86 18.66 49.58
N GLY A 23 28.68 19.13 48.64
CA GLY A 23 28.78 20.53 48.27
C GLY A 23 28.06 20.75 46.94
N SER A 24 26.98 21.52 46.96
CA SER A 24 26.45 22.21 45.78
C SER A 24 27.55 23.12 45.22
N GLY A 25 28.27 22.65 44.20
CA GLY A 25 29.23 23.47 43.46
C GLY A 25 28.50 24.51 42.60
N PRO A 26 29.08 25.71 42.39
CA PRO A 26 28.49 26.73 41.52
C PRO A 26 28.48 26.26 40.05
N ALA A 27 27.38 26.52 39.34
CA ALA A 27 27.24 26.28 37.92
C ALA A 27 28.25 27.12 37.11
N TYR A 28 29.21 26.45 36.46
CA TYR A 28 30.02 27.07 35.41
C TYR A 28 29.46 26.63 34.05
N ALA A 29 29.09 27.61 33.23
CA ALA A 29 28.40 27.40 31.97
C ALA A 29 29.22 27.91 30.77
N GLN A 30 30.02 27.00 30.23
CA GLN A 30 30.65 27.01 28.90
C GLN A 30 30.42 25.59 28.32
N SER A 31 30.70 25.34 27.03
CA SER A 31 30.58 24.00 26.45
C SER A 31 31.10 22.89 27.39
N PHE A 32 30.35 21.81 27.55
CA PHE A 32 30.62 20.75 28.55
C PHE A 32 30.64 19.36 27.94
N VAL A 33 31.39 18.46 28.59
CA VAL A 33 31.38 17.01 28.29
C VAL A 33 31.29 16.23 29.60
N ILE A 34 30.22 15.47 29.77
CA ILE A 34 30.09 14.48 30.85
C ILE A 34 30.63 13.15 30.34
N GLY A 35 31.79 12.76 30.87
CA GLY A 35 32.48 11.52 30.49
C GLY A 35 31.76 10.25 30.97
N ASN A 36 32.20 9.12 30.44
CA ASN A 36 31.71 7.80 30.87
C ASN A 36 31.92 7.57 32.37
N GLY A 37 30.87 7.14 33.07
CA GLY A 37 30.87 6.84 34.50
C GLY A 37 30.89 8.08 35.41
N VAL A 38 30.77 9.29 34.85
CA VAL A 38 30.73 10.54 35.61
C VAL A 38 29.29 10.93 35.87
N THR A 39 28.98 11.28 37.13
CA THR A 39 27.73 11.93 37.51
C THR A 39 27.98 13.40 37.81
N ALA A 40 27.22 14.29 37.15
CA ALA A 40 27.28 15.73 37.35
C ALA A 40 25.93 16.29 37.80
N GLY A 41 25.96 17.46 38.46
CA GLY A 41 24.77 18.25 38.74
C GLY A 41 24.35 19.11 37.55
N GLN A 42 23.53 20.14 37.79
CA GLN A 42 23.04 21.05 36.76
C GLN A 42 24.16 21.59 35.87
N GLN A 43 23.93 21.56 34.56
CA GLN A 43 24.77 22.18 33.54
C GLN A 43 24.03 23.38 32.93
N THR A 44 24.75 24.40 32.52
CA THR A 44 24.17 25.56 31.85
C THR A 44 25.06 25.92 30.67
N MET A 45 24.48 26.43 29.58
CA MET A 45 25.15 26.92 28.39
C MET A 45 24.64 28.34 28.16
N SER A 46 25.52 29.33 28.19
CA SER A 46 25.12 30.75 28.23
C SER A 46 25.50 31.54 26.99
N ASN A 47 26.42 31.03 26.16
CA ASN A 47 26.89 31.72 24.97
C ASN A 47 26.31 31.10 23.70
N THR A 48 26.17 31.92 22.66
CA THR A 48 25.81 31.43 21.33
C THR A 48 26.76 30.33 20.88
N GLY A 49 26.23 29.23 20.36
CA GLY A 49 27.02 28.11 19.83
C GLY A 49 27.67 27.19 20.87
N ASP A 50 27.38 27.36 22.16
CA ASP A 50 27.83 26.43 23.21
C ASP A 50 27.35 25.00 22.90
N THR A 51 28.19 24.01 23.23
CA THR A 51 27.88 22.58 23.00
C THR A 51 27.98 21.75 24.27
N GLY A 52 27.00 20.87 24.49
CA GLY A 52 26.94 19.95 25.61
C GLY A 52 26.91 18.50 25.13
N VAL A 53 27.75 17.65 25.71
CA VAL A 53 27.77 16.20 25.39
C VAL A 53 27.69 15.38 26.67
N VAL A 54 26.75 14.43 26.71
CA VAL A 54 26.70 13.38 27.73
C VAL A 54 27.07 12.05 27.08
N SER A 55 28.13 11.41 27.58
CA SER A 55 28.62 10.13 27.04
C SER A 55 27.73 8.95 27.47
N GLN A 56 27.89 7.77 26.86
CA GLN A 56 27.00 6.60 27.04
C GLN A 56 26.70 6.20 28.49
N THR A 57 27.67 6.35 29.40
CA THR A 57 27.48 6.07 30.83
C THR A 57 27.65 7.32 31.70
N GLY A 58 27.65 8.49 31.07
CA GLY A 58 27.60 9.78 31.77
C GLY A 58 26.19 10.04 32.29
N VAL A 59 26.11 10.70 33.44
CA VAL A 59 24.85 11.04 34.11
C VAL A 59 24.84 12.51 34.47
N ILE A 60 23.75 13.21 34.17
CA ILE A 60 23.39 14.48 34.82
C ILE A 60 22.20 14.19 35.73
N GLU A 61 22.32 14.49 37.02
CA GLU A 61 21.25 14.30 37.99
C GLU A 61 21.06 15.56 38.84
N THR A 62 19.83 16.07 38.88
CA THR A 62 19.43 17.17 39.75
C THR A 62 18.28 16.77 40.65
N THR A 63 18.23 17.38 41.83
CA THR A 63 17.18 17.12 42.84
C THR A 63 16.62 18.45 43.32
N GLY A 64 15.33 18.47 43.65
CA GLY A 64 14.62 19.64 44.14
C GLY A 64 13.69 20.28 43.11
N THR A 65 12.68 21.01 43.61
CA THR A 65 11.68 21.68 42.78
C THR A 65 12.31 22.75 41.89
N GLY A 66 11.99 22.78 40.60
CA GLY A 66 12.54 23.77 39.65
C GLY A 66 14.03 23.60 39.31
N ALA A 67 14.65 22.49 39.72
CA ALA A 67 16.07 22.25 39.50
C ALA A 67 16.32 21.60 38.12
N ASP A 68 16.35 22.41 37.06
CA ASP A 68 16.63 21.92 35.70
C ASP A 68 18.00 21.21 35.60
N ALA A 69 18.11 20.17 34.78
CA ALA A 69 19.38 19.45 34.62
C ALA A 69 20.32 20.12 33.59
N VAL A 70 19.82 20.53 32.44
CA VAL A 70 20.58 21.28 31.42
C VAL A 70 19.80 22.53 31.02
N ARG A 71 20.45 23.70 31.09
CA ARG A 71 19.89 24.98 30.63
C ARG A 71 20.64 25.50 29.41
N MET A 72 19.93 25.78 28.33
CA MET A 72 20.46 26.29 27.07
C MET A 72 19.92 27.70 26.83
N LEU A 73 20.70 28.73 27.18
CA LEU A 73 20.23 30.13 27.24
C LEU A 73 20.63 30.98 26.02
N GLY A 74 21.52 30.49 25.17
CA GLY A 74 22.04 31.20 23.99
C GLY A 74 21.57 30.57 22.69
N ALA A 75 21.61 31.34 21.60
CA ALA A 75 21.25 30.83 20.26
C ALA A 75 22.24 29.78 19.72
N ASP A 76 21.85 29.01 18.72
CA ASP A 76 22.69 28.03 18.01
C ASP A 76 23.34 26.97 18.92
N GLN A 77 22.79 26.74 20.12
CA GLN A 77 23.37 25.82 21.08
C GLN A 77 23.03 24.37 20.75
N ARG A 78 23.94 23.43 21.05
CA ARG A 78 23.72 22.02 20.76
C ARG A 78 23.92 21.13 21.99
N LEU A 79 22.91 20.34 22.32
CA LEU A 79 23.02 19.25 23.29
C LEU A 79 23.00 17.89 22.57
N THR A 80 23.92 17.00 22.94
CA THR A 80 23.88 15.58 22.53
C THR A 80 23.95 14.68 23.76
N ASN A 81 22.83 14.05 24.10
CA ASN A 81 22.74 13.09 25.19
C ASN A 81 22.86 11.66 24.66
N ASN A 82 23.94 10.95 24.99
CA ASN A 82 24.05 9.51 24.78
C ASN A 82 23.91 8.71 26.10
N GLY A 83 23.86 9.40 27.24
CA GLY A 83 23.83 8.80 28.58
C GLY A 83 22.47 9.00 29.25
N LEU A 84 22.48 9.43 30.52
CA LEU A 84 21.26 9.70 31.29
C LEU A 84 21.22 11.18 31.72
N ILE A 85 20.12 11.86 31.45
CA ILE A 85 19.78 13.14 32.08
C ILE A 85 18.55 12.92 32.94
N LYS A 86 18.63 13.25 34.23
CA LYS A 86 17.61 12.92 35.22
C LYS A 86 17.32 14.08 36.15
N THR A 87 16.04 14.32 36.43
CA THR A 87 15.55 15.31 37.40
C THR A 87 14.65 14.60 38.40
N LEU A 88 14.85 14.91 39.69
CA LEU A 88 14.07 14.38 40.81
C LEU A 88 13.48 15.56 41.59
N GLY A 89 12.29 16.01 41.19
CA GLY A 89 11.62 17.17 41.75
C GLY A 89 10.58 17.71 40.78
N GLY A 90 9.48 18.25 41.33
CA GLY A 90 8.43 18.86 40.51
C GLY A 90 8.88 20.14 39.80
N ALA A 91 8.17 20.51 38.74
CA ALA A 91 8.40 21.73 37.94
C ALA A 91 9.84 21.89 37.42
N ALA A 92 10.55 20.78 37.18
CA ALA A 92 11.92 20.77 36.66
C ALA A 92 11.95 20.17 35.25
N ALA A 93 12.76 20.77 34.38
CA ALA A 93 13.03 20.26 33.04
C ALA A 93 14.38 19.52 32.98
N ASN A 94 14.44 18.35 32.32
CA ASN A 94 15.75 17.73 32.09
C ASN A 94 16.60 18.57 31.14
N VAL A 95 15.98 19.10 30.09
CA VAL A 95 16.60 20.03 29.16
C VAL A 95 15.67 21.23 28.99
N HIS A 96 16.19 22.43 29.22
CA HIS A 96 15.44 23.68 29.08
C HIS A 96 16.18 24.59 28.11
N SER A 97 15.63 24.80 26.92
CA SER A 97 16.20 25.64 25.87
C SER A 97 15.40 26.89 25.62
N GLN A 98 16.04 28.05 25.77
CA GLN A 98 15.45 29.39 25.56
C GLN A 98 16.06 30.10 24.34
N GLY A 99 17.23 29.64 23.87
CA GLY A 99 17.88 30.19 22.69
C GLY A 99 17.24 29.71 21.39
N ALA A 100 17.22 30.59 20.38
CA ALA A 100 16.80 30.25 19.02
C ALA A 100 17.79 29.28 18.35
N ASP A 101 17.31 28.54 17.34
CA ASP A 101 18.12 27.66 16.49
C ASP A 101 18.90 26.59 17.28
N ALA A 102 18.45 26.25 18.50
CA ALA A 102 19.11 25.24 19.31
C ALA A 102 18.80 23.83 18.78
N THR A 103 19.75 22.91 18.92
CA THR A 103 19.55 21.49 18.59
C THR A 103 19.70 20.61 19.82
N ILE A 104 18.70 19.80 20.11
CA ILE A 104 18.69 18.83 21.21
C ILE A 104 18.61 17.43 20.62
N LEU A 105 19.68 16.66 20.74
CA LEU A 105 19.74 15.27 20.29
C LEU A 105 19.77 14.32 21.49
N ASN A 106 18.70 13.55 21.69
CA ASN A 106 18.60 12.52 22.72
C ASN A 106 18.76 11.12 22.10
N ASN A 107 19.95 10.53 22.22
CA ASN A 107 20.25 9.13 21.87
C ASN A 107 20.22 8.20 23.09
N GLY A 108 20.28 8.76 24.30
CA GLY A 108 20.28 8.03 25.56
C GLY A 108 18.91 8.04 26.24
N ALA A 109 18.89 8.25 27.56
CA ALA A 109 17.69 8.37 28.35
C ALA A 109 17.57 9.76 28.97
N THR A 110 16.33 10.27 28.98
CA THR A 110 15.92 11.46 29.72
C THR A 110 14.79 11.05 30.65
N LEU A 111 14.92 11.31 31.96
CA LEU A 111 13.97 10.87 32.97
C LEU A 111 13.60 12.03 33.91
N ALA A 112 12.36 12.49 33.81
CA ALA A 112 11.78 13.53 34.65
C ALA A 112 10.84 12.90 35.68
N ILE A 113 11.08 13.11 36.97
CA ILE A 113 10.22 12.59 38.03
C ILE A 113 9.79 13.72 38.95
N GLY A 114 8.48 13.93 39.03
CA GLY A 114 7.84 14.95 39.86
C GLY A 114 6.64 15.60 39.16
N ASP A 115 5.77 16.24 39.93
CA ASP A 115 4.62 16.96 39.38
C ASP A 115 5.08 18.15 38.55
N GLY A 116 4.52 18.34 37.35
CA GLY A 116 4.95 19.39 36.42
C GLY A 116 6.34 19.14 35.82
N SER A 117 6.88 17.92 35.91
CA SER A 117 8.19 17.60 35.34
C SER A 117 8.13 17.49 33.82
N ILE A 118 9.22 17.94 33.18
CA ILE A 118 9.32 18.05 31.73
C ILE A 118 10.60 17.34 31.26
N GLY A 119 10.52 16.50 30.23
CA GLY A 119 11.69 15.95 29.57
C GLY A 119 12.48 17.04 28.87
N VAL A 120 11.91 17.62 27.82
CA VAL A 120 12.50 18.73 27.07
C VAL A 120 11.54 19.90 27.04
N LEU A 121 11.96 21.06 27.54
CA LEU A 121 11.26 22.33 27.42
C LEU A 121 12.01 23.20 26.40
N SER A 122 11.33 23.59 25.32
CA SER A 122 11.86 24.44 24.27
C SER A 122 10.98 25.69 24.11
N GLU A 123 11.56 26.85 24.42
CA GLU A 123 10.94 28.18 24.37
C GLU A 123 11.64 29.12 23.35
N GLY A 124 12.67 28.63 22.66
CA GLY A 124 13.36 29.37 21.60
C GLY A 124 12.81 29.07 20.22
N ASN A 125 12.82 30.05 19.30
CA ASN A 125 12.38 29.85 17.92
C ASN A 125 13.25 28.82 17.19
N ASP A 126 12.66 28.10 16.24
CA ASP A 126 13.36 27.22 15.31
C ASP A 126 14.23 26.15 16.00
N VAL A 127 13.85 25.73 17.21
CA VAL A 127 14.55 24.67 17.95
C VAL A 127 14.25 23.31 17.33
N ASP A 128 15.30 22.52 17.11
CA ASP A 128 15.23 21.16 16.58
C ASP A 128 15.47 20.13 17.70
N VAL A 129 14.45 19.34 18.01
CA VAL A 129 14.50 18.28 19.01
C VAL A 129 14.42 16.91 18.32
N VAL A 130 15.49 16.14 18.41
CA VAL A 130 15.57 14.78 17.86
C VAL A 130 15.66 13.77 19.00
N ASN A 131 14.66 12.90 19.12
CA ASN A 131 14.65 11.80 20.08
C ASN A 131 14.87 10.45 19.38
N ASN A 132 16.06 9.88 19.51
CA ASN A 132 16.39 8.51 19.11
C ASN A 132 16.36 7.52 20.29
N GLY A 133 16.39 8.02 21.52
CA GLY A 133 16.45 7.24 22.75
C GLY A 133 15.11 7.17 23.48
N SER A 134 15.15 7.32 24.81
CA SER A 134 13.93 7.40 25.65
C SER A 134 13.81 8.78 26.30
N ILE A 135 12.59 9.33 26.32
CA ILE A 135 12.20 10.46 27.16
C ILE A 135 11.01 9.99 28.01
N GLU A 136 11.16 10.01 29.33
CA GLU A 136 10.11 9.60 30.25
C GLU A 136 9.82 10.69 31.29
N ALA A 137 8.55 11.03 31.49
CA ALA A 137 8.11 11.99 32.50
C ALA A 137 7.00 11.42 33.39
N LEU A 138 7.21 11.38 34.70
CA LEU A 138 6.37 10.67 35.67
C LEU A 138 5.94 11.59 36.82
N GLY A 139 4.64 11.71 37.06
CA GLY A 139 4.08 12.60 38.08
C GLY A 139 2.63 13.01 37.77
N VAL A 140 2.19 14.16 38.24
CA VAL A 140 0.97 14.85 37.77
C VAL A 140 1.36 15.93 36.77
N ALA A 141 0.58 16.10 35.68
CA ALA A 141 0.81 17.11 34.64
C ALA A 141 2.24 17.10 34.10
N THR A 142 2.66 15.95 33.57
CA THR A 142 4.01 15.73 33.06
C THR A 142 4.07 15.84 31.55
N TYR A 143 5.22 16.26 31.03
CA TYR A 143 5.37 16.53 29.61
C TYR A 143 6.65 15.89 29.07
N GLY A 144 6.55 15.16 27.96
CA GLY A 144 7.72 14.60 27.30
C GLY A 144 8.53 15.72 26.66
N ILE A 145 7.92 16.41 25.70
CA ILE A 145 8.49 17.56 25.01
C ILE A 145 7.46 18.70 25.00
N ILE A 146 7.89 19.88 25.42
CA ILE A 146 7.17 21.15 25.21
C ILE A 146 7.94 21.95 24.17
N SER A 147 7.27 22.44 23.13
CA SER A 147 7.84 23.32 22.11
C SER A 147 6.90 24.51 21.88
N ASP A 148 7.17 25.64 22.53
CA ASP A 148 6.22 26.76 22.61
C ASP A 148 6.50 27.93 21.67
N ALA A 149 7.68 27.94 21.04
CA ALA A 149 8.09 29.01 20.15
C ALA A 149 7.85 28.68 18.67
N ALA A 150 7.98 29.70 17.81
CA ALA A 150 7.68 29.58 16.38
C ALA A 150 8.69 28.65 15.68
N GLY A 151 8.21 27.89 14.69
CA GLY A 151 9.07 27.15 13.76
C GLY A 151 9.79 25.93 14.35
N GLY A 152 9.42 25.50 15.57
CA GLY A 152 10.02 24.32 16.19
C GLY A 152 9.90 23.07 15.31
N ARG A 153 10.87 22.16 15.47
CA ARG A 153 10.87 20.85 14.84
C ARG A 153 11.07 19.77 15.89
N VAL A 154 10.22 18.75 15.86
CA VAL A 154 10.36 17.58 16.74
C VAL A 154 10.33 16.30 15.93
N ASP A 155 11.47 15.59 15.90
CA ASP A 155 11.61 14.28 15.26
C ASP A 155 11.74 13.19 16.33
N ASN A 156 10.66 12.42 16.56
CA ASN A 156 10.66 11.28 17.46
C ASN A 156 10.85 9.96 16.69
N HIS A 157 12.04 9.38 16.82
CA HIS A 157 12.37 8.04 16.32
C HIS A 157 12.39 6.99 17.44
N GLY A 158 12.56 7.42 18.69
CA GLY A 158 12.66 6.60 19.89
C GLY A 158 11.34 6.46 20.63
N PHE A 159 11.41 6.52 21.96
CA PHE A 159 10.26 6.41 22.85
C PHE A 159 10.03 7.70 23.64
N ILE A 160 8.77 8.12 23.74
CA ILE A 160 8.31 9.15 24.67
C ILE A 160 7.19 8.56 25.54
N GLY A 161 7.43 8.46 26.85
CA GLY A 161 6.47 7.93 27.81
C GLY A 161 6.09 8.97 28.86
N VAL A 162 4.80 9.27 28.99
CA VAL A 162 4.32 10.19 30.04
C VAL A 162 3.20 9.57 30.83
N SER A 163 3.13 9.90 32.11
CA SER A 163 2.02 9.49 32.96
C SER A 163 1.64 10.57 33.97
N GLY A 164 0.34 10.71 34.19
CA GLY A 164 -0.24 11.72 35.08
C GLY A 164 -1.56 12.28 34.57
N THR A 165 -2.30 12.94 35.44
CA THR A 165 -3.44 13.77 35.01
C THR A 165 -2.91 14.92 34.15
N ALA A 166 -3.53 15.20 33.00
CA ALA A 166 -3.12 16.20 32.03
C ALA A 166 -1.68 16.01 31.50
N ALA A 167 -1.18 14.77 31.46
CA ALA A 167 0.13 14.48 30.90
C ALA A 167 0.09 14.53 29.36
N ALA A 168 1.13 15.07 28.71
CA ALA A 168 1.22 15.07 27.25
C ALA A 168 2.60 14.62 26.73
N GLY A 169 2.62 13.72 25.75
CA GLY A 169 3.86 13.27 25.14
C GLY A 169 4.60 14.43 24.47
N LEU A 170 3.87 15.16 23.61
CA LEU A 170 4.32 16.41 22.99
C LEU A 170 3.23 17.47 23.14
N ILE A 171 3.60 18.68 23.56
CA ILE A 171 2.70 19.83 23.60
C ILE A 171 3.37 21.12 23.11
N GLY A 172 2.57 22.06 22.60
CA GLY A 172 2.97 23.47 22.59
C GLY A 172 2.00 24.43 21.89
N ASP A 173 2.41 25.69 21.79
CA ASP A 173 1.56 26.83 21.40
C ASP A 173 2.23 27.78 20.36
N GLY A 174 3.41 27.45 19.85
CA GLY A 174 4.07 28.25 18.81
C GLY A 174 3.36 28.15 17.46
N PRO A 175 3.48 29.10 16.52
CA PRO A 175 3.04 28.87 15.15
C PRO A 175 4.01 27.97 14.38
N ASP A 176 3.50 27.29 13.35
CA ASP A 176 4.30 26.60 12.31
C ASP A 176 5.22 25.45 12.79
N LEU A 177 4.82 24.70 13.83
CA LEU A 177 5.54 23.52 14.27
C LEU A 177 5.48 22.38 13.25
N THR A 178 6.61 21.69 13.08
CA THR A 178 6.71 20.42 12.36
C THR A 178 7.01 19.27 13.32
N ILE A 179 6.18 18.23 13.32
CA ILE A 179 6.37 17.00 14.10
C ILE A 179 6.47 15.81 13.16
N SER A 180 7.49 14.98 13.35
CA SER A 180 7.58 13.64 12.75
C SER A 180 7.69 12.59 13.84
N ASN A 181 6.73 11.67 13.90
CA ASN A 181 6.77 10.54 14.81
C ASN A 181 6.90 9.24 14.01
N SER A 182 8.09 8.63 14.01
CA SER A 182 8.32 7.26 13.53
C SER A 182 8.59 6.28 14.66
N GLY A 183 8.75 6.78 15.89
CA GLY A 183 8.92 6.02 17.11
C GLY A 183 7.60 5.71 17.81
N ALA A 184 7.63 5.64 19.14
CA ALA A 184 6.47 5.40 19.98
C ALA A 184 6.23 6.56 20.95
N ILE A 185 4.96 6.95 21.10
CA ILE A 185 4.50 7.89 22.13
C ILE A 185 3.43 7.18 22.95
N GLU A 186 3.63 7.15 24.27
CA GLU A 186 2.66 6.59 25.22
C GLU A 186 2.29 7.63 26.28
N ALA A 187 0.99 7.86 26.46
CA ALA A 187 0.49 8.81 27.44
C ALA A 187 -0.64 8.20 28.29
N TYR A 188 -0.46 8.21 29.61
CA TYR A 188 -1.38 7.56 30.55
C TYR A 188 -1.92 8.53 31.59
N GLY A 189 -3.25 8.62 31.70
CA GLY A 189 -3.93 9.37 32.74
C GLY A 189 -5.20 10.08 32.28
N ILE A 190 -5.85 10.77 33.21
CA ILE A 190 -7.04 11.57 32.92
C ILE A 190 -6.61 12.77 32.08
N ALA A 191 -7.34 13.06 31.00
CA ALA A 191 -7.04 14.14 30.07
C ALA A 191 -5.60 14.06 29.50
N ALA A 192 -5.12 12.84 29.26
CA ALA A 192 -3.80 12.65 28.67
C ALA A 192 -3.80 12.98 27.17
N GLY A 193 -2.66 13.47 26.68
CA GLY A 193 -2.42 13.81 25.29
C GLY A 193 -1.26 13.01 24.70
N GLY A 194 -1.41 12.43 23.51
CA GLY A 194 -0.25 11.97 22.77
C GLY A 194 0.54 13.17 22.25
N ILE A 195 -0.11 13.90 21.33
CA ILE A 195 0.38 15.15 20.76
C ILE A 195 -0.73 16.20 20.88
N LEU A 196 -0.45 17.35 21.48
CA LEU A 196 -1.39 18.46 21.65
C LEU A 196 -0.80 19.76 21.11
N TRP A 197 -1.55 20.49 20.28
CA TRP A 197 -1.09 21.75 19.71
C TRP A 197 -2.13 22.85 19.82
N GLN A 198 -1.71 24.06 20.16
CA GLN A 198 -2.63 25.15 20.46
C GLN A 198 -2.59 26.37 19.51
N SER A 199 -1.86 26.25 18.40
CA SER A 199 -1.66 27.35 17.46
C SER A 199 -1.87 26.98 15.98
N ASN A 200 -1.66 27.97 15.10
CA ASN A 200 -1.82 27.80 13.65
C ASN A 200 -0.65 27.05 13.02
N GLY A 201 -0.93 26.42 11.87
CA GLY A 201 0.12 25.93 10.98
C GLY A 201 0.83 24.67 11.47
N LEU A 202 0.20 23.81 12.28
CA LEU A 202 0.77 22.51 12.61
C LEU A 202 0.98 21.65 11.36
N ARG A 203 2.14 21.01 11.22
CA ARG A 203 2.39 19.92 10.27
C ARG A 203 2.86 18.70 11.06
N LEU A 204 2.08 17.62 11.01
CA LEU A 204 2.35 16.41 11.76
C LEU A 204 2.34 15.20 10.83
N ASP A 205 3.41 14.41 10.85
CA ASP A 205 3.50 13.09 10.22
C ASP A 205 3.68 12.01 11.29
N ASN A 206 2.71 11.11 11.41
CA ASN A 206 2.77 9.94 12.28
C ASN A 206 2.89 8.67 11.42
N SER A 207 4.08 8.09 11.39
CA SER A 207 4.36 6.76 10.81
C SER A 207 4.63 5.69 11.88
N GLY A 208 4.85 6.12 13.12
CA GLY A 208 5.07 5.27 14.29
C GLY A 208 3.77 4.93 15.04
N SER A 209 3.86 4.80 16.36
CA SER A 209 2.71 4.53 17.22
C SER A 209 2.45 5.65 18.22
N ILE A 210 1.17 5.91 18.45
CA ILE A 210 0.68 6.77 19.53
C ILE A 210 -0.37 5.98 20.29
N THR A 211 -0.13 5.74 21.59
CA THR A 211 -1.08 5.08 22.48
C THR A 211 -1.41 5.98 23.65
N VAL A 212 -2.71 6.29 23.81
CA VAL A 212 -3.17 7.14 24.90
C VAL A 212 -4.26 6.42 25.68
N SER A 213 -4.15 6.42 27.01
CA SER A 213 -5.11 5.72 27.85
C SER A 213 -5.54 6.54 29.06
N GLY A 214 -6.85 6.64 29.24
CA GLY A 214 -7.51 7.37 30.31
C GLY A 214 -8.71 8.17 29.79
N PRO A 215 -9.60 8.61 30.70
CA PRO A 215 -10.80 9.35 30.32
C PRO A 215 -10.47 10.75 29.82
N ALA A 216 -11.28 11.27 28.89
CA ALA A 216 -11.15 12.59 28.27
C ALA A 216 -9.80 12.81 27.56
N SER A 217 -9.19 11.74 27.07
CA SER A 217 -7.86 11.77 26.47
C SER A 217 -7.89 12.01 24.97
N VAL A 218 -6.78 12.51 24.42
CA VAL A 218 -6.65 12.84 23.00
C VAL A 218 -5.38 12.21 22.44
N GLY A 219 -5.48 11.47 21.34
CA GLY A 219 -4.32 10.92 20.63
C GLY A 219 -3.48 12.02 20.00
N ILE A 220 -4.08 12.70 19.02
CA ILE A 220 -3.54 13.88 18.36
C ILE A 220 -4.60 14.99 18.44
N GLY A 221 -4.28 16.10 19.08
CA GLY A 221 -5.16 17.26 19.23
C GLY A 221 -4.50 18.50 18.67
N ALA A 222 -5.25 19.29 17.88
CA ALA A 222 -4.78 20.60 17.44
C ALA A 222 -5.90 21.64 17.54
N SER A 223 -5.53 22.88 17.89
CA SER A 223 -6.41 24.04 17.81
C SER A 223 -5.72 25.16 17.04
N GLY A 224 -6.35 25.67 15.99
CA GLY A 224 -5.76 26.69 15.12
C GLY A 224 -6.13 26.45 13.66
N ASN A 225 -5.75 27.37 12.78
CA ASN A 225 -5.98 27.26 11.33
C ASN A 225 -4.82 26.53 10.64
N ASP A 226 -5.10 26.05 9.42
CA ASP A 226 -4.10 25.42 8.54
C ASP A 226 -3.35 24.24 9.17
N VAL A 227 -4.07 23.44 9.97
CA VAL A 227 -3.56 22.20 10.55
C VAL A 227 -3.48 21.12 9.47
N ALA A 228 -2.32 20.46 9.36
CA ALA A 228 -2.11 19.31 8.49
C ALA A 228 -1.62 18.11 9.31
N ILE A 229 -2.39 17.03 9.32
CA ILE A 229 -2.08 15.79 10.05
C ILE A 229 -2.08 14.63 9.05
N ALA A 230 -0.96 13.95 8.91
CA ALA A 230 -0.81 12.72 8.16
C ALA A 230 -0.58 11.55 9.12
N ASN A 231 -1.41 10.52 9.06
CA ASN A 231 -1.28 9.31 9.86
C ASN A 231 -1.16 8.08 8.94
N SER A 232 0.06 7.56 8.83
CA SER A 232 0.36 6.27 8.19
C SER A 232 0.63 5.15 9.20
N GLY A 233 0.90 5.51 10.45
CA GLY A 233 1.10 4.61 11.59
C GLY A 233 -0.18 4.30 12.36
N THR A 234 -0.05 4.12 13.68
CA THR A 234 -1.17 3.80 14.57
C THR A 234 -1.45 4.92 15.57
N VAL A 235 -2.74 5.19 15.80
CA VAL A 235 -3.24 6.03 16.89
C VAL A 235 -4.30 5.22 17.62
N ASN A 236 -3.97 4.76 18.82
CA ASN A 236 -4.86 3.99 19.68
C ASN A 236 -5.20 4.81 20.92
N VAL A 237 -6.49 5.05 21.15
CA VAL A 237 -6.95 5.86 22.30
C VAL A 237 -8.03 5.12 23.07
N PHE A 238 -7.79 4.91 24.36
CA PHE A 238 -8.66 4.13 25.23
C PHE A 238 -9.21 5.01 26.36
N GLY A 239 -10.50 5.29 26.36
CA GLY A 239 -11.14 6.04 27.43
C GLY A 239 -12.50 6.63 27.05
N THR A 240 -13.31 6.87 28.07
CA THR A 240 -14.59 7.58 27.92
C THR A 240 -14.37 9.03 27.50
N ALA A 241 -15.19 9.53 26.57
CA ALA A 241 -15.12 10.88 26.03
C ALA A 241 -13.75 11.24 25.42
N SER A 242 -13.03 10.24 24.89
CA SER A 242 -11.71 10.42 24.29
C SER A 242 -11.79 10.65 22.78
N THR A 243 -10.76 11.26 22.19
CA THR A 243 -10.68 11.51 20.74
C THR A 243 -9.39 10.95 20.16
N GLY A 244 -9.45 10.25 19.03
CA GLY A 244 -8.28 9.74 18.33
C GLY A 244 -7.48 10.88 17.73
N ILE A 245 -8.02 11.50 16.69
CA ILE A 245 -7.48 12.70 16.05
C ILE A 245 -8.53 13.81 16.09
N GLY A 246 -8.22 14.94 16.72
CA GLY A 246 -9.17 16.04 16.93
C GLY A 246 -8.60 17.39 16.50
N THR A 247 -9.37 18.14 15.73
CA THR A 247 -9.11 19.56 15.45
C THR A 247 -10.30 20.41 15.91
N LEU A 248 -10.03 21.43 16.73
CA LEU A 248 -11.06 22.17 17.49
C LEU A 248 -11.57 23.44 16.79
N PHE A 249 -10.67 24.20 16.19
CA PHE A 249 -10.97 25.45 15.49
C PHE A 249 -10.24 25.44 14.15
N GLY A 250 -10.66 26.31 13.22
CA GLY A 250 -9.98 26.48 11.94
C GLY A 250 -10.11 25.30 10.98
N ASN A 251 -9.70 25.51 9.73
CA ASN A 251 -9.64 24.45 8.74
C ASN A 251 -8.52 23.45 9.07
N ALA A 252 -8.80 22.16 8.87
CA ALA A 252 -7.82 21.09 9.01
C ALA A 252 -7.79 20.20 7.76
N THR A 253 -6.61 19.69 7.43
CA THR A 253 -6.43 18.61 6.46
C THR A 253 -5.89 17.39 7.21
N ILE A 254 -6.68 16.33 7.29
CA ILE A 254 -6.33 15.09 7.98
C ILE A 254 -6.30 13.97 6.94
N THR A 255 -5.15 13.32 6.78
CA THR A 255 -4.98 12.17 5.88
C THR A 255 -4.64 10.93 6.70
N ASN A 256 -5.51 9.93 6.65
CA ASN A 256 -5.32 8.65 7.35
C ASN A 256 -5.17 7.50 6.35
N SER A 257 -3.95 6.99 6.23
CA SER A 257 -3.63 5.74 5.51
C SER A 257 -3.29 4.59 6.46
N GLY A 258 -3.02 4.89 7.73
CA GLY A 258 -2.77 3.94 8.80
C GLY A 258 -4.03 3.54 9.55
N SER A 259 -3.95 3.52 10.88
CA SER A 259 -5.06 3.10 11.75
C SER A 259 -5.32 4.12 12.85
N VAL A 260 -6.58 4.48 13.03
CA VAL A 260 -7.09 5.24 14.18
C VAL A 260 -8.15 4.37 14.87
N ILE A 261 -7.87 3.92 16.08
CA ILE A 261 -8.78 3.09 16.87
C ILE A 261 -9.05 3.81 18.19
N VAL A 262 -10.32 4.05 18.47
CA VAL A 262 -10.74 4.76 19.67
C VAL A 262 -11.84 3.98 20.37
N GLU A 263 -11.56 3.56 21.59
CA GLU A 263 -12.46 2.75 22.40
C GLU A 263 -12.94 3.52 23.63
N GLY A 264 -14.27 3.50 23.86
CA GLY A 264 -14.88 4.07 25.04
C GLY A 264 -16.17 4.84 24.74
N VAL A 265 -17.02 4.96 25.75
CA VAL A 265 -18.31 5.65 25.63
C VAL A 265 -18.10 7.13 25.30
N GLY A 266 -18.82 7.62 24.29
CA GLY A 266 -18.73 9.01 23.84
C GLY A 266 -17.42 9.36 23.15
N ALA A 267 -16.62 8.37 22.77
CA ALA A 267 -15.38 8.59 22.08
C ALA A 267 -15.58 8.98 20.60
N VAL A 268 -14.58 9.61 19.98
CA VAL A 268 -14.63 9.95 18.55
C VAL A 268 -13.34 9.51 17.87
N GLY A 269 -13.44 8.82 16.74
CA GLY A 269 -12.30 8.40 15.93
C GLY A 269 -11.51 9.60 15.43
N ILE A 270 -12.09 10.33 14.47
CA ILE A 270 -11.55 11.57 13.93
C ILE A 270 -12.61 12.67 14.04
N ALA A 271 -12.25 13.81 14.62
CA ALA A 271 -13.11 14.98 14.75
C ALA A 271 -12.46 16.20 14.07
N ALA A 272 -13.17 16.84 13.14
CA ALA A 272 -12.77 18.09 12.52
C ALA A 272 -13.85 19.16 12.71
N GLN A 273 -13.62 20.09 13.65
CA GLN A 273 -14.66 20.98 14.13
C GLN A 273 -14.71 22.34 13.44
N GLY A 274 -13.66 22.78 12.75
CA GLY A 274 -13.69 24.01 11.97
C GLY A 274 -14.14 23.81 10.52
N GLY A 275 -14.62 24.89 9.89
CA GLY A 275 -15.17 24.85 8.54
C GLY A 275 -14.11 24.60 7.47
N ASN A 276 -14.53 24.15 6.28
CA ASN A 276 -13.64 23.79 5.16
C ASN A 276 -12.61 22.69 5.51
N SER A 277 -12.89 21.87 6.52
CA SER A 277 -12.01 20.78 6.89
C SER A 277 -12.11 19.62 5.90
N VAL A 278 -10.96 18.99 5.63
CA VAL A 278 -10.82 17.87 4.72
C VAL A 278 -10.31 16.66 5.48
N ILE A 279 -11.03 15.53 5.41
CA ILE A 279 -10.55 14.23 5.88
C ILE A 279 -10.41 13.33 4.66
N THR A 280 -9.21 12.78 4.44
CA THR A 280 -8.96 11.76 3.43
C THR A 280 -8.62 10.45 4.12
N ASN A 281 -9.33 9.38 3.81
CA ASN A 281 -9.12 8.07 4.39
C ASN A 281 -8.84 7.02 3.30
N SER A 282 -7.77 6.25 3.50
CA SER A 282 -7.45 5.01 2.79
C SER A 282 -7.09 3.87 3.77
N GLY A 283 -7.19 4.13 5.08
CA GLY A 283 -6.89 3.20 6.15
C GLY A 283 -8.09 2.90 7.04
N ARG A 284 -7.82 2.64 8.33
CA ARG A 284 -8.83 2.27 9.34
C ARG A 284 -9.20 3.45 10.24
N VAL A 285 -10.50 3.64 10.49
CA VAL A 285 -11.01 4.55 11.52
C VAL A 285 -12.14 3.89 12.28
N PHE A 286 -11.85 3.37 13.48
CA PHE A 286 -12.81 2.61 14.28
C PHE A 286 -13.16 3.35 15.56
N SER A 287 -14.46 3.56 15.76
CA SER A 287 -15.03 3.98 17.05
C SER A 287 -16.35 3.23 17.24
N ASP A 288 -16.26 2.15 18.00
CA ASP A 288 -17.32 1.15 18.19
C ASP A 288 -18.51 1.66 19.02
N GLN A 289 -18.25 2.57 19.95
CA GLN A 289 -19.22 3.00 20.97
C GLN A 289 -19.77 4.42 20.76
N SER A 290 -19.38 5.12 19.69
CA SER A 290 -19.86 6.49 19.44
C SER A 290 -19.74 6.92 17.98
N VAL A 291 -18.72 7.68 17.55
CA VAL A 291 -18.66 8.30 16.21
C VAL A 291 -17.28 8.04 15.60
N ALA A 292 -17.23 7.45 14.41
CA ALA A 292 -15.96 7.19 13.73
C ALA A 292 -15.39 8.49 13.15
N ILE A 293 -16.21 9.27 12.45
CA ILE A 293 -15.81 10.54 11.85
C ILE A 293 -16.86 11.61 12.15
N TYR A 294 -16.43 12.72 12.71
CA TYR A 294 -17.28 13.86 13.05
C TYR A 294 -16.78 15.14 12.39
N PHE A 295 -17.65 15.79 11.60
CA PHE A 295 -17.45 17.15 11.13
C PHE A 295 -18.36 18.12 11.87
N GLY A 296 -17.75 19.10 12.53
CA GLY A 296 -18.45 20.05 13.41
C GLY A 296 -18.93 21.34 12.75
N ALA A 297 -18.52 21.62 11.52
CA ALA A 297 -18.81 22.87 10.81
C ALA A 297 -19.15 22.64 9.32
N PRO A 298 -19.68 23.67 8.61
CA PRO A 298 -20.01 23.60 7.19
C PRO A 298 -18.81 23.39 6.25
N ASP A 299 -19.14 23.09 5.00
CA ASP A 299 -18.23 23.00 3.85
C ASP A 299 -17.12 21.93 4.04
N ALA A 300 -17.43 20.88 4.80
CA ALA A 300 -16.51 19.78 5.03
C ALA A 300 -16.37 18.87 3.80
N THR A 301 -15.19 18.30 3.60
CA THR A 301 -14.93 17.31 2.54
C THR A 301 -14.42 16.00 3.13
N LEU A 302 -15.10 14.90 2.82
CA LEU A 302 -14.66 13.54 3.14
C LEU A 302 -14.25 12.82 1.86
N ASN A 303 -12.97 12.47 1.72
CA ASN A 303 -12.46 11.68 0.61
C ASN A 303 -12.23 10.24 1.08
N LEU A 304 -12.94 9.29 0.49
CA LEU A 304 -12.82 7.86 0.76
C LEU A 304 -12.11 7.22 -0.44
N LEU A 305 -10.93 6.65 -0.21
CA LEU A 305 -10.12 5.99 -1.24
C LEU A 305 -10.16 4.46 -1.07
N GLY A 306 -9.59 3.73 -2.03
CA GLY A 306 -9.31 2.30 -1.87
C GLY A 306 -8.60 2.00 -0.55
N GLY A 307 -8.88 0.83 0.03
CA GLY A 307 -8.39 0.46 1.37
C GLY A 307 -9.22 0.99 2.54
N THR A 308 -10.08 2.00 2.35
CA THR A 308 -10.96 2.55 3.41
C THR A 308 -11.69 1.44 4.17
N ALA A 309 -11.60 1.49 5.50
CA ALA A 309 -12.40 0.73 6.44
C ALA A 309 -12.78 1.65 7.61
N ILE A 310 -14.06 1.94 7.78
CA ILE A 310 -14.56 2.81 8.84
C ILE A 310 -15.56 1.98 9.64
N GLN A 311 -15.49 1.98 10.97
CA GLN A 311 -16.49 1.34 11.82
C GLN A 311 -17.06 2.38 12.76
N GLY A 312 -18.33 2.71 12.55
CA GLY A 312 -19.10 3.68 13.33
C GLY A 312 -19.74 4.77 12.48
N PRO A 313 -20.61 5.60 13.09
CA PRO A 313 -21.25 6.73 12.44
C PRO A 313 -20.27 7.71 11.80
N ILE A 314 -20.67 8.24 10.65
CA ILE A 314 -20.06 9.40 10.00
C ILE A 314 -21.06 10.53 10.12
N VAL A 315 -20.67 11.62 10.79
CA VAL A 315 -21.57 12.70 11.18
C VAL A 315 -21.14 14.00 10.51
N PHE A 316 -22.07 14.64 9.82
CA PHE A 316 -21.95 16.03 9.40
C PHE A 316 -22.93 16.89 10.19
N SER A 317 -22.45 17.91 10.93
CA SER A 317 -23.33 18.86 11.63
C SER A 317 -23.65 20.12 10.82
N GLY A 318 -22.82 20.47 9.84
CA GLY A 318 -22.97 21.65 8.98
C GLY A 318 -23.65 21.36 7.63
N SER A 319 -23.75 22.39 6.79
CA SER A 319 -24.22 22.30 5.40
C SER A 319 -23.06 22.38 4.39
N GLY A 320 -23.33 22.15 3.10
CA GLY A 320 -22.33 22.32 2.04
C GLY A 320 -21.28 21.22 1.97
N ASN A 321 -21.53 20.08 2.60
CA ASN A 321 -20.55 19.01 2.71
C ASN A 321 -20.45 18.20 1.42
N THR A 322 -19.24 17.72 1.17
CA THR A 322 -18.90 16.87 0.02
C THR A 322 -18.36 15.54 0.50
N VAL A 323 -18.81 14.45 -0.12
CA VAL A 323 -18.13 13.15 -0.03
C VAL A 323 -17.64 12.74 -1.41
N THR A 324 -16.40 12.26 -1.47
CA THR A 324 -15.77 11.72 -2.68
C THR A 324 -15.45 10.26 -2.46
N PHE A 325 -15.78 9.41 -3.42
CA PHE A 325 -15.39 8.01 -3.46
C PHE A 325 -14.35 7.84 -4.56
N GLY A 326 -13.19 7.28 -4.25
CA GLY A 326 -12.06 7.02 -5.16
C GLY A 326 -12.15 5.68 -5.89
N PRO A 327 -11.24 5.41 -6.84
CA PRO A 327 -11.09 4.08 -7.46
C PRO A 327 -10.77 3.01 -6.42
N ALA A 328 -10.98 1.73 -6.78
CA ALA A 328 -10.74 0.58 -5.91
C ALA A 328 -11.58 0.61 -4.61
N LEU A 329 -12.70 1.34 -4.62
CA LEU A 329 -13.62 1.43 -3.49
C LEU A 329 -15.04 1.08 -3.93
N SER A 330 -15.48 -0.11 -3.52
CA SER A 330 -16.91 -0.39 -3.36
C SER A 330 -17.31 -0.09 -1.93
N ALA A 331 -18.41 0.63 -1.73
CA ALA A 331 -18.83 1.05 -0.40
C ALA A 331 -20.35 1.12 -0.27
N VAL A 332 -20.85 0.94 0.95
CA VAL A 332 -22.18 1.34 1.43
C VAL A 332 -21.93 2.23 2.64
N THR A 333 -21.94 3.54 2.43
CA THR A 333 -21.60 4.52 3.46
C THR A 333 -22.86 5.20 3.96
N SER A 334 -23.15 5.02 5.24
CA SER A 334 -24.27 5.61 5.96
C SER A 334 -23.83 6.85 6.73
N PHE A 335 -24.53 7.95 6.51
CA PHE A 335 -24.28 9.24 7.13
C PHE A 335 -25.32 9.52 8.21
N SER A 336 -25.04 10.50 9.06
CA SER A 336 -25.92 10.97 10.13
C SER A 336 -25.67 12.45 10.40
N GLY A 337 -26.53 13.08 11.21
CA GLY A 337 -26.47 14.52 11.49
C GLY A 337 -27.43 15.27 10.57
N THR A 338 -26.91 16.04 9.61
CA THR A 338 -27.74 16.77 8.62
C THR A 338 -28.26 15.88 7.47
N GLY A 339 -27.98 14.57 7.52
CA GLY A 339 -28.38 13.58 6.53
C GLY A 339 -27.28 13.32 5.50
N LEU A 340 -27.68 13.07 4.24
CA LEU A 340 -26.73 12.91 3.14
C LEU A 340 -25.93 14.21 2.89
N PRO A 341 -24.62 14.10 2.56
CA PRO A 341 -23.85 15.25 2.10
C PRO A 341 -24.46 15.84 0.82
N GLN A 342 -24.39 17.16 0.67
CA GLN A 342 -25.00 17.89 -0.44
C GLN A 342 -24.37 17.54 -1.79
N THR A 343 -23.09 17.16 -1.79
CA THR A 343 -22.36 16.77 -2.99
C THR A 343 -21.76 15.38 -2.83
N VAL A 344 -22.09 14.47 -3.74
CA VAL A 344 -21.54 13.12 -3.82
C VAL A 344 -20.75 13.00 -5.13
N LEU A 345 -19.44 12.76 -5.03
CA LEU A 345 -18.54 12.63 -6.18
C LEU A 345 -18.03 11.21 -6.28
N THR A 346 -18.36 10.52 -7.38
CA THR A 346 -17.96 9.11 -7.59
C THR A 346 -16.95 8.94 -8.71
N GLY A 347 -16.50 10.01 -9.36
CA GLY A 347 -15.54 9.93 -10.47
C GLY A 347 -16.05 9.14 -11.68
N GLY A 348 -17.37 9.06 -11.88
CA GLY A 348 -18.01 8.30 -12.97
C GLY A 348 -18.37 6.86 -12.61
N ARG A 349 -18.08 6.40 -11.38
CA ARG A 349 -18.57 5.10 -10.88
C ARG A 349 -20.08 5.13 -10.65
N PRO A 350 -20.79 4.01 -10.91
CA PRO A 350 -22.21 3.90 -10.60
C PRO A 350 -22.44 3.93 -9.10
N PHE A 351 -23.55 4.56 -8.71
CA PHE A 351 -23.96 4.64 -7.32
C PHE A 351 -25.48 4.66 -7.19
N ALA A 352 -25.95 4.30 -6.01
CA ALA A 352 -27.34 4.41 -5.60
C ALA A 352 -27.42 5.02 -4.20
N THR A 353 -28.52 5.70 -3.89
CA THR A 353 -28.77 6.27 -2.57
C THR A 353 -30.04 5.68 -1.98
N SER A 354 -30.00 5.28 -0.71
CA SER A 354 -31.16 4.78 0.03
C SER A 354 -31.15 5.35 1.44
N GLY A 355 -32.17 6.13 1.80
CA GLY A 355 -32.20 6.84 3.08
C GLY A 355 -31.00 7.79 3.22
N GLU A 356 -30.22 7.60 4.28
CA GLU A 356 -28.99 8.37 4.57
C GLU A 356 -27.72 7.64 4.11
N SER A 357 -27.85 6.65 3.22
CA SER A 357 -26.75 5.85 2.73
C SER A 357 -26.47 6.07 1.24
N VAL A 358 -25.19 6.07 0.88
CA VAL A 358 -24.70 6.08 -0.51
C VAL A 358 -23.96 4.76 -0.74
N ALA A 359 -24.38 4.00 -1.74
CA ALA A 359 -23.64 2.84 -2.22
C ALA A 359 -22.93 3.16 -3.54
N VAL A 360 -21.63 2.89 -3.61
CA VAL A 360 -20.79 3.07 -4.81
C VAL A 360 -20.14 1.74 -5.16
N VAL A 361 -19.99 1.46 -6.46
CA VAL A 361 -19.38 0.22 -6.95
C VAL A 361 -18.13 0.56 -7.75
N ASP A 362 -17.03 -0.12 -7.42
CA ASP A 362 -15.86 -0.13 -8.28
C ASP A 362 -16.09 -1.01 -9.51
N ILE A 363 -15.78 -0.48 -10.69
CA ILE A 363 -16.10 -1.16 -11.96
C ILE A 363 -14.93 -1.97 -12.53
N THR A 364 -13.79 -2.04 -11.84
CA THR A 364 -12.54 -2.58 -12.40
C THR A 364 -12.64 -4.08 -12.68
N GLY A 365 -13.36 -4.85 -11.86
CA GLY A 365 -13.62 -6.26 -12.14
C GLY A 365 -14.46 -6.52 -13.40
N PHE A 366 -15.27 -5.54 -13.83
CA PHE A 366 -15.96 -5.61 -15.13
C PHE A 366 -15.04 -5.24 -16.28
N ALA A 367 -14.16 -4.25 -16.07
CA ALA A 367 -13.19 -3.78 -17.05
C ALA A 367 -12.14 -4.85 -17.39
N SER A 368 -11.82 -5.75 -16.45
CA SER A 368 -10.82 -6.81 -16.65
C SER A 368 -11.30 -7.98 -17.53
N SER A 369 -12.60 -8.11 -17.81
CA SER A 369 -13.13 -9.28 -18.53
C SER A 369 -12.64 -9.40 -19.98
N ALA A 370 -12.46 -8.28 -20.67
CA ALA A 370 -11.88 -8.28 -22.02
C ALA A 370 -10.37 -8.66 -21.97
N PRO A 371 -9.52 -7.97 -21.20
CA PRO A 371 -8.12 -8.38 -21.00
C PRO A 371 -7.94 -9.88 -20.63
N LEU A 372 -8.82 -10.41 -19.77
CA LEU A 372 -8.82 -11.83 -19.39
C LEU A 372 -9.02 -12.75 -20.59
N ILE A 373 -10.06 -12.52 -21.41
CA ILE A 373 -10.34 -13.40 -22.54
C ILE A 373 -9.28 -13.27 -23.64
N GLU A 374 -8.72 -12.09 -23.83
CA GLU A 374 -7.58 -11.86 -24.72
C GLU A 374 -6.40 -12.76 -24.32
N ASP A 375 -5.99 -12.71 -23.06
CA ASP A 375 -4.83 -13.46 -22.58
C ASP A 375 -5.04 -14.96 -22.56
N LEU A 376 -6.24 -15.41 -22.14
CA LEU A 376 -6.62 -16.81 -22.19
C LEU A 376 -6.51 -17.35 -23.61
N VAL A 377 -7.10 -16.65 -24.58
CA VAL A 377 -7.11 -17.07 -25.98
C VAL A 377 -5.71 -16.98 -26.60
N ASP A 378 -4.93 -15.96 -26.28
CA ASP A 378 -3.53 -15.88 -26.73
C ASP A 378 -2.69 -17.04 -26.22
N GLY A 379 -2.86 -17.40 -24.94
CA GLY A 379 -2.20 -18.57 -24.35
C GLY A 379 -2.59 -19.88 -25.04
N ILE A 380 -3.86 -20.05 -25.42
CA ILE A 380 -4.33 -21.25 -26.13
C ILE A 380 -3.85 -21.28 -27.58
N VAL A 381 -4.14 -20.22 -28.34
CA VAL A 381 -3.91 -20.14 -29.79
C VAL A 381 -2.42 -20.03 -30.12
N GLY A 382 -1.62 -19.37 -29.27
CA GLY A 382 -0.16 -19.29 -29.43
C GLY A 382 0.50 -20.67 -29.55
N THR A 383 -0.03 -21.68 -28.86
CA THR A 383 0.47 -23.06 -28.94
C THR A 383 0.20 -23.74 -30.29
N ALA A 384 -0.88 -23.34 -30.97
CA ALA A 384 -1.28 -23.85 -32.29
C ALA A 384 -0.60 -23.08 -33.43
N GLU A 385 -0.51 -21.74 -33.35
CA GLU A 385 0.05 -20.89 -34.39
C GLU A 385 1.54 -21.12 -34.65
N ALA A 386 2.31 -21.39 -33.60
CA ALA A 386 3.72 -21.75 -33.73
C ALA A 386 3.97 -22.98 -34.63
N ARG A 387 2.93 -23.77 -34.96
CA ARG A 387 3.00 -24.93 -35.85
C ARG A 387 2.79 -24.59 -37.32
N MET A 388 2.07 -23.50 -37.60
CA MET A 388 1.70 -23.08 -38.95
C MET A 388 2.79 -22.24 -39.64
N ALA A 389 3.62 -21.55 -38.85
CA ALA A 389 4.75 -20.77 -39.36
C ALA A 389 5.98 -21.63 -39.76
N ALA A 390 6.13 -22.83 -39.19
CA ALA A 390 7.24 -23.74 -39.48
C ALA A 390 7.19 -24.28 -40.93
N PRO A 391 8.30 -24.25 -41.70
CA PRO A 391 8.34 -24.76 -43.08
C PRO A 391 8.00 -26.25 -43.19
N ASN A 392 7.42 -26.65 -44.33
CA ASN A 392 7.11 -28.04 -44.64
C ASN A 392 8.33 -28.98 -44.83
N ASP A 393 9.54 -28.46 -45.01
CA ASP A 393 10.70 -29.25 -45.47
C ASP A 393 11.59 -29.87 -44.37
N ASP A 394 11.36 -29.57 -43.07
CA ASP A 394 12.28 -29.97 -41.98
C ASP A 394 11.76 -31.08 -41.04
N LEU A 395 10.71 -31.83 -41.40
CA LEU A 395 10.34 -33.05 -40.65
C LEU A 395 10.10 -34.22 -41.61
N PRO A 396 10.82 -35.36 -41.48
CA PRO A 396 10.74 -36.48 -42.42
C PRO A 396 9.39 -37.26 -42.39
N ASN A 397 8.38 -36.78 -41.66
CA ASN A 397 7.15 -37.52 -41.42
C ASN A 397 5.92 -36.83 -42.03
N ARG A 398 5.55 -37.28 -43.23
CA ARG A 398 4.16 -37.28 -43.69
C ARG A 398 3.36 -38.19 -42.73
N GLY A 399 2.85 -37.66 -41.63
CA GLY A 399 2.34 -38.48 -40.53
C GLY A 399 1.40 -37.77 -39.56
N ARG A 400 0.94 -38.53 -38.56
CA ARG A 400 0.11 -38.02 -37.45
C ARG A 400 1.06 -37.52 -36.36
N ASN A 401 0.81 -36.34 -35.80
CA ASN A 401 1.57 -35.83 -34.67
C ASN A 401 0.63 -35.64 -33.47
N ALA A 402 1.16 -35.88 -32.27
CA ALA A 402 0.49 -35.50 -31.03
C ALA A 402 1.40 -34.60 -30.21
N TRP A 403 0.80 -33.76 -29.38
CA TRP A 403 1.53 -32.79 -28.58
C TRP A 403 0.80 -32.42 -27.30
N ILE A 404 1.58 -31.94 -26.35
CA ILE A 404 1.11 -31.32 -25.11
C ILE A 404 1.88 -30.02 -24.89
N SER A 405 1.18 -28.99 -24.42
CA SER A 405 1.77 -27.69 -24.13
C SER A 405 1.24 -27.19 -22.79
N THR A 406 2.10 -26.46 -22.09
CA THR A 406 1.72 -25.56 -21.02
C THR A 406 1.86 -24.12 -21.51
N PHE A 407 1.05 -23.24 -20.95
CA PHE A 407 1.16 -21.81 -21.14
C PHE A 407 0.86 -21.08 -19.83
N GLY A 408 1.34 -19.86 -19.71
CA GLY A 408 1.00 -18.98 -18.61
C GLY A 408 1.32 -17.53 -18.94
N GLY A 409 0.68 -16.63 -18.22
CA GLY A 409 0.84 -15.20 -18.42
C GLY A 409 0.59 -14.44 -17.14
N ILE A 410 1.25 -13.29 -17.04
CA ILE A 410 0.96 -12.26 -16.04
C ILE A 410 0.70 -10.94 -16.76
N ARG A 411 -0.25 -10.18 -16.25
CA ARG A 411 -0.55 -8.80 -16.63
C ARG A 411 -0.51 -7.92 -15.38
N SER A 412 0.04 -6.72 -15.54
CA SER A 412 -0.18 -5.59 -14.63
C SER A 412 -0.65 -4.41 -15.45
N GLN A 413 -1.80 -3.83 -15.11
CA GLN A 413 -2.43 -2.75 -15.86
C GLN A 413 -2.77 -1.59 -14.93
N GLY A 414 -2.34 -0.38 -15.33
CA GLY A 414 -2.63 0.84 -14.59
C GLY A 414 -4.10 1.27 -14.65
N SER A 415 -4.46 2.23 -13.80
CA SER A 415 -5.81 2.79 -13.76
C SER A 415 -6.21 3.51 -15.06
N SER A 416 -7.51 3.50 -15.36
CA SER A 416 -8.04 4.18 -16.56
C SER A 416 -9.44 4.71 -16.33
N GLY A 417 -9.59 6.05 -16.42
CA GLY A 417 -10.87 6.71 -16.20
C GLY A 417 -11.41 6.44 -14.79
N ALA A 418 -12.58 5.81 -14.71
CA ALA A 418 -13.23 5.47 -13.43
C ALA A 418 -12.73 4.14 -12.81
N SER A 419 -11.99 3.33 -13.57
CA SER A 419 -11.44 2.04 -13.13
C SER A 419 -10.07 2.20 -12.46
N ALA A 420 -9.83 1.44 -11.40
CA ALA A 420 -8.52 1.30 -10.77
C ALA A 420 -7.57 0.44 -11.63
N GLY A 421 -6.31 0.30 -11.18
CA GLY A 421 -5.41 -0.69 -11.75
C GLY A 421 -5.77 -2.11 -11.30
N PHE A 422 -5.28 -3.09 -12.05
CA PHE A 422 -5.44 -4.51 -11.70
C PHE A 422 -4.26 -5.35 -12.21
N SER A 423 -4.11 -6.53 -11.62
CA SER A 423 -3.19 -7.55 -12.08
C SER A 423 -3.92 -8.84 -12.38
N GLU A 424 -3.37 -9.63 -13.29
CA GLU A 424 -3.91 -10.93 -13.67
C GLU A 424 -2.78 -11.95 -13.78
N GLY A 425 -3.04 -13.16 -13.30
CA GLY A 425 -2.19 -14.31 -13.52
C GLY A 425 -3.02 -15.47 -14.05
N LEU A 426 -2.54 -16.12 -15.12
CA LEU A 426 -3.20 -17.29 -15.71
C LEU A 426 -2.19 -18.37 -16.08
N GLY A 427 -2.66 -19.61 -16.09
CA GLY A 427 -1.90 -20.76 -16.54
C GLY A 427 -2.80 -21.88 -17.03
N GLY A 428 -2.31 -22.66 -17.98
CA GLY A 428 -3.09 -23.73 -18.56
C GLY A 428 -2.27 -24.83 -19.19
N ILE A 429 -2.97 -25.94 -19.48
CA ILE A 429 -2.44 -27.10 -20.19
C ILE A 429 -3.38 -27.39 -21.36
N VAL A 430 -2.80 -27.61 -22.52
CA VAL A 430 -3.51 -27.99 -23.74
C VAL A 430 -2.81 -29.18 -24.38
N ALA A 431 -3.61 -30.12 -24.87
CA ALA A 431 -3.14 -31.24 -25.66
C ALA A 431 -3.83 -31.22 -27.02
N GLY A 432 -3.12 -31.71 -28.04
CA GLY A 432 -3.68 -31.75 -29.38
C GLY A 432 -3.11 -32.86 -30.24
N ALA A 433 -3.83 -33.14 -31.31
CA ALA A 433 -3.44 -34.09 -32.33
C ALA A 433 -3.67 -33.48 -33.71
N GLU A 434 -2.76 -33.76 -34.64
CA GLU A 434 -2.78 -33.16 -35.97
C GLU A 434 -2.34 -34.12 -37.06
N ARG A 435 -2.69 -33.77 -38.29
CA ARG A 435 -2.32 -34.50 -39.50
C ARG A 435 -1.90 -33.51 -40.58
N ARG A 436 -0.76 -33.81 -41.21
CA ARG A 436 -0.31 -33.14 -42.44
C ARG A 436 -0.76 -33.93 -43.67
N SER A 437 -1.30 -33.24 -44.67
CA SER A 437 -1.58 -33.77 -46.01
C SER A 437 -0.43 -33.44 -46.95
N GLY A 438 -0.25 -34.26 -48.00
CA GLY A 438 0.76 -34.03 -49.04
C GLY A 438 0.52 -32.77 -49.87
N ASP A 439 -0.68 -32.20 -49.81
CA ASP A 439 -1.11 -31.04 -50.61
C ASP A 439 -0.91 -29.70 -49.87
N GLY A 440 -0.07 -29.68 -48.82
CA GLY A 440 0.27 -28.46 -48.06
C GLY A 440 -0.68 -28.13 -46.90
N PHE A 441 -1.69 -28.96 -46.63
CA PHE A 441 -2.63 -28.74 -45.53
C PHE A 441 -2.18 -29.38 -44.21
N LEU A 442 -2.40 -28.68 -43.09
CA LEU A 442 -2.25 -29.16 -41.72
C LEU A 442 -3.59 -28.98 -41.00
N GLY A 443 -4.19 -30.06 -40.50
CA GLY A 443 -5.40 -29.97 -39.67
C GLY A 443 -5.17 -30.56 -38.29
N GLY A 444 -5.66 -29.89 -37.25
CA GLY A 444 -5.53 -30.39 -35.88
C GLY A 444 -6.71 -30.03 -34.98
N LEU A 445 -6.83 -30.80 -33.90
CA LEU A 445 -7.79 -30.59 -32.82
C LEU A 445 -7.03 -30.40 -31.51
N LEU A 446 -7.59 -29.61 -30.61
CA LEU A 446 -7.05 -29.34 -29.29
C LEU A 446 -8.13 -29.40 -28.22
N LEU A 447 -7.71 -29.73 -27.00
CA LEU A 447 -8.50 -29.62 -25.78
C LEU A 447 -7.60 -29.28 -24.59
N GLY A 448 -8.14 -28.58 -23.61
CA GLY A 448 -7.35 -28.17 -22.46
C GLY A 448 -8.17 -27.55 -21.35
N GLY A 449 -7.44 -27.15 -20.31
CA GLY A 449 -7.99 -26.41 -19.19
C GLY A 449 -7.01 -25.33 -18.72
N ALA A 450 -7.56 -24.27 -18.17
CA ALA A 450 -6.81 -23.15 -17.63
C ALA A 450 -7.40 -22.70 -16.29
N ALA A 451 -6.58 -22.07 -15.47
CA ALA A 451 -6.99 -21.42 -14.24
C ALA A 451 -6.15 -20.16 -14.03
N GLY A 452 -6.71 -19.21 -13.30
CA GLY A 452 -6.05 -17.95 -13.01
C GLY A 452 -6.80 -17.13 -11.99
N SER A 453 -6.32 -15.92 -11.75
CA SER A 453 -7.00 -14.94 -10.92
C SER A 453 -6.72 -13.53 -11.41
N THR A 454 -7.70 -12.65 -11.22
CA THR A 454 -7.58 -11.20 -11.37
C THR A 454 -7.68 -10.58 -9.98
N GLN A 455 -6.76 -9.67 -9.66
CA GLN A 455 -6.75 -8.88 -8.43
C GLN A 455 -6.79 -7.39 -8.77
N VAL A 456 -7.79 -6.69 -8.27
CA VAL A 456 -7.90 -5.24 -8.35
C VAL A 456 -7.04 -4.60 -7.25
N GLU A 457 -6.47 -3.43 -7.51
CA GLU A 457 -5.73 -2.63 -6.52
C GLU A 457 -6.49 -2.46 -5.18
N ASP A 458 -5.75 -2.20 -4.11
CA ASP A 458 -6.26 -2.02 -2.74
C ASP A 458 -7.13 -3.19 -2.21
N ASP A 459 -6.88 -4.41 -2.72
CA ASP A 459 -7.66 -5.62 -2.43
C ASP A 459 -9.17 -5.42 -2.66
N ALA A 460 -9.55 -4.56 -3.61
CA ALA A 460 -10.93 -4.18 -3.83
C ALA A 460 -11.79 -5.36 -4.34
N GLN A 461 -11.19 -6.23 -5.16
CA GLN A 461 -11.86 -7.41 -5.68
C GLN A 461 -10.86 -8.48 -6.14
N GLU A 462 -11.17 -9.73 -5.84
CA GLU A 462 -10.51 -10.91 -6.39
C GLU A 462 -11.52 -11.70 -7.23
N ILE A 463 -11.11 -12.11 -8.44
CA ILE A 463 -11.90 -13.00 -9.29
C ILE A 463 -11.04 -14.18 -9.68
N VAL A 464 -11.45 -15.39 -9.29
CA VAL A 464 -10.76 -16.64 -9.62
C VAL A 464 -11.42 -17.29 -10.81
N HIS A 465 -10.62 -17.61 -11.82
CA HIS A 465 -11.06 -18.10 -13.13
C HIS A 465 -10.71 -19.56 -13.30
N ARG A 466 -11.63 -20.35 -13.85
CA ARG A 466 -11.39 -21.74 -14.28
C ARG A 466 -12.04 -21.96 -15.64
N SER A 467 -11.28 -22.53 -16.57
CA SER A 467 -11.71 -22.71 -17.94
C SER A 467 -11.47 -24.13 -18.42
N ALA A 468 -12.40 -24.64 -19.22
CA ALA A 468 -12.24 -25.84 -20.02
C ALA A 468 -12.62 -25.53 -21.47
N PHE A 469 -11.79 -25.95 -22.41
CA PHE A 469 -11.92 -25.54 -23.80
C PHE A 469 -11.54 -26.64 -24.79
N ALA A 470 -12.06 -26.48 -26.00
CA ALA A 470 -11.72 -27.30 -27.15
C ALA A 470 -11.69 -26.45 -28.40
N GLY A 471 -10.97 -26.91 -29.42
CA GLY A 471 -10.85 -26.17 -30.66
C GLY A 471 -10.23 -26.98 -31.78
N GLY A 472 -10.10 -26.31 -32.92
CA GLY A 472 -9.45 -26.85 -34.09
C GLY A 472 -8.68 -25.77 -34.84
N TYR A 473 -7.73 -26.21 -35.64
CA TYR A 473 -6.93 -25.33 -36.48
C TYR A 473 -6.68 -25.97 -37.84
N LEU A 474 -6.57 -25.11 -38.86
CA LEU A 474 -6.30 -25.47 -40.24
C LEU A 474 -5.21 -24.54 -40.78
N GLY A 475 -4.07 -25.12 -41.13
CA GLY A 475 -2.98 -24.46 -41.83
C GLY A 475 -2.93 -24.87 -43.30
N TYR A 476 -2.52 -23.94 -44.15
CA TYR A 476 -2.17 -24.17 -45.55
C TYR A 476 -0.80 -23.56 -45.82
N ASP A 477 0.14 -24.38 -46.29
CA ASP A 477 1.50 -23.98 -46.61
C ASP A 477 1.76 -24.16 -48.11
N ALA A 478 2.03 -23.04 -48.78
CA ALA A 478 2.40 -22.94 -50.19
C ALA A 478 3.90 -22.62 -50.37
N GLY A 479 4.73 -23.00 -49.39
CA GLY A 479 6.17 -22.80 -49.38
C GLY A 479 6.54 -21.37 -48.95
N ALA A 480 6.51 -20.43 -49.91
CA ALA A 480 6.86 -19.03 -49.64
C ALA A 480 5.77 -18.26 -48.87
N ARG A 481 4.55 -18.81 -48.80
CA ARG A 481 3.38 -18.20 -48.15
C ARG A 481 2.65 -19.25 -47.34
N PHE A 482 2.05 -18.82 -46.24
CA PHE A 482 1.19 -19.67 -45.45
C PHE A 482 -0.07 -18.92 -45.01
N ALA A 483 -1.12 -19.68 -44.75
CA ALA A 483 -2.34 -19.22 -44.14
C ALA A 483 -2.74 -20.16 -43.00
N GLY A 484 -3.32 -19.63 -41.95
CA GLY A 484 -3.81 -20.37 -40.80
C GLY A 484 -5.19 -19.88 -40.39
N ALA A 485 -6.04 -20.78 -39.96
CA ALA A 485 -7.31 -20.48 -39.32
C ALA A 485 -7.42 -21.28 -38.02
N ASN A 486 -7.83 -20.63 -36.94
CA ASN A 486 -8.06 -21.27 -35.65
C ASN A 486 -9.48 -20.98 -35.20
N PHE A 487 -10.07 -21.93 -34.48
CA PHE A 487 -11.31 -21.73 -33.75
C PHE A 487 -11.22 -22.44 -32.40
N VAL A 488 -11.41 -21.68 -31.33
CA VAL A 488 -11.47 -22.20 -29.95
C VAL A 488 -12.78 -21.75 -29.33
N ALA A 489 -13.39 -22.64 -28.56
CA ALA A 489 -14.52 -22.31 -27.70
C ALA A 489 -14.38 -23.04 -26.36
N GLY A 490 -14.94 -22.46 -25.31
CA GLY A 490 -14.87 -23.06 -23.99
C GLY A 490 -15.86 -22.46 -23.01
N VAL A 491 -15.90 -23.07 -21.84
CA VAL A 491 -16.64 -22.59 -20.68
C VAL A 491 -15.67 -21.94 -19.70
N LEU A 492 -16.12 -20.88 -19.05
CA LEU A 492 -15.41 -20.15 -18.01
C LEU A 492 -16.29 -20.15 -16.75
N GLN A 493 -15.72 -20.55 -15.62
CA GLN A 493 -16.34 -20.43 -14.31
C GLN A 493 -15.55 -19.41 -13.51
N GLU A 494 -16.25 -18.43 -12.96
CA GLU A 494 -15.67 -17.34 -12.19
C GLU A 494 -16.23 -17.35 -10.77
N ARG A 495 -15.34 -17.13 -9.79
CA ARG A 495 -15.68 -16.91 -8.40
C ARG A 495 -15.18 -15.54 -7.99
N SER A 496 -16.09 -14.64 -7.68
CA SER A 496 -15.77 -13.27 -7.27
C SER A 496 -15.90 -13.09 -5.76
N ARG A 497 -14.95 -12.33 -5.20
CA ARG A 497 -14.99 -11.79 -3.84
C ARG A 497 -14.68 -10.29 -3.92
N ARG A 498 -15.67 -9.46 -3.68
CA ARG A 498 -15.56 -8.00 -3.71
C ARG A 498 -15.61 -7.45 -2.30
N ARG A 499 -14.64 -6.60 -1.96
CA ARG A 499 -14.55 -5.91 -0.68
C ARG A 499 -15.51 -4.73 -0.70
N VAL A 500 -16.43 -4.68 0.25
CA VAL A 500 -17.43 -3.60 0.37
C VAL A 500 -17.20 -2.86 1.69
N ALA A 501 -16.83 -1.59 1.63
CA ALA A 501 -16.70 -0.76 2.82
C ALA A 501 -18.08 -0.38 3.36
N ASN A 502 -18.42 -0.85 4.55
CA ASN A 502 -19.70 -0.58 5.20
C ASN A 502 -19.46 -0.10 6.62
N ASN A 503 -19.76 1.17 6.89
CA ASN A 503 -19.44 1.78 8.18
C ASN A 503 -20.32 1.33 9.35
N LEU A 504 -21.39 0.59 9.06
CA LEU A 504 -22.24 -0.04 10.07
C LEU A 504 -21.87 -1.51 10.32
N ALA A 505 -20.98 -2.08 9.50
CA ALA A 505 -20.48 -3.44 9.67
C ALA A 505 -19.33 -3.50 10.67
N LEU A 506 -19.16 -4.67 11.31
CA LEU A 506 -17.97 -4.95 12.12
C LEU A 506 -16.72 -4.92 11.23
N ASP A 507 -15.62 -4.38 11.76
CA ASP A 507 -14.37 -4.09 11.05
C ASP A 507 -14.52 -3.12 9.86
N GLY A 508 -15.70 -2.52 9.69
CA GLY A 508 -15.99 -1.56 8.63
C GLY A 508 -16.06 -2.13 7.22
N ILE A 509 -16.01 -3.47 7.07
CA ILE A 509 -15.88 -4.17 5.79
C ILE A 509 -16.80 -5.38 5.75
N GLU A 510 -17.47 -5.55 4.62
CA GLU A 510 -18.17 -6.77 4.23
C GLU A 510 -17.56 -7.37 2.96
N THR A 511 -17.97 -8.59 2.61
CA THR A 511 -17.49 -9.24 1.40
C THR A 511 -18.66 -9.78 0.58
N ALA A 512 -18.94 -9.12 -0.54
CA ALA A 512 -19.88 -9.58 -1.54
C ALA A 512 -19.26 -10.74 -2.33
N ARG A 513 -20.00 -11.84 -2.50
CA ARG A 513 -19.52 -13.06 -3.18
C ARG A 513 -20.49 -13.53 -4.23
N ALA A 514 -19.97 -13.90 -5.40
CA ALA A 514 -20.73 -14.53 -6.48
C ALA A 514 -19.93 -15.65 -7.15
N ASP A 515 -20.64 -16.70 -7.57
CA ASP A 515 -20.12 -17.72 -8.49
C ASP A 515 -20.96 -17.62 -9.78
N PHE A 516 -20.31 -17.45 -10.93
CA PHE A 516 -21.00 -17.29 -12.21
C PHE A 516 -20.25 -17.98 -13.35
N ASN A 517 -20.95 -18.22 -14.46
CA ASN A 517 -20.42 -18.94 -15.61
C ASN A 517 -20.46 -18.07 -16.86
N GLY A 518 -19.62 -18.41 -17.81
CA GLY A 518 -19.63 -17.84 -19.15
C GLY A 518 -19.18 -18.83 -20.21
N ILE A 519 -19.45 -18.48 -21.45
CA ILE A 519 -18.95 -19.18 -22.63
C ILE A 519 -18.08 -18.21 -23.41
N PHE A 520 -16.95 -18.68 -23.92
CA PHE A 520 -16.14 -17.89 -24.83
C PHE A 520 -15.94 -18.59 -26.16
N LEU A 521 -15.69 -17.80 -27.20
CA LEU A 521 -15.30 -18.27 -28.52
C LEU A 521 -14.30 -17.32 -29.17
N SER A 522 -13.40 -17.87 -29.98
CA SER A 522 -12.37 -17.10 -30.67
C SER A 522 -12.00 -17.70 -32.03
N PRO A 523 -12.62 -17.24 -33.13
CA PRO A 523 -12.07 -17.44 -34.47
C PRO A 523 -10.88 -16.50 -34.74
N SER A 524 -9.82 -17.03 -35.34
CA SER A 524 -8.70 -16.22 -35.86
C SER A 524 -8.22 -16.70 -37.23
N VAL A 525 -7.66 -15.78 -38.00
CA VAL A 525 -7.00 -16.05 -39.28
C VAL A 525 -5.64 -15.37 -39.31
N THR A 526 -4.62 -16.09 -39.74
CA THR A 526 -3.25 -15.61 -39.84
C THR A 526 -2.74 -15.81 -41.26
N LEU A 527 -2.15 -14.77 -41.84
CA LEU A 527 -1.53 -14.80 -43.16
C LEU A 527 -0.07 -14.40 -43.02
N GLY A 528 0.84 -15.13 -43.67
CA GLY A 528 2.26 -14.79 -43.60
C GLY A 528 3.05 -15.22 -44.83
N MET A 529 4.28 -14.74 -44.90
CA MET A 529 5.24 -15.08 -45.95
C MET A 529 6.59 -15.43 -45.34
N ARG A 530 7.39 -16.18 -46.09
CA ARG A 530 8.75 -16.57 -45.70
C ARG A 530 9.73 -15.95 -46.69
N LEU A 531 10.64 -15.14 -46.16
CA LEU A 531 11.64 -14.40 -46.92
C LEU A 531 13.03 -14.86 -46.46
N PRO A 532 13.74 -15.69 -47.24
CA PRO A 532 15.11 -16.07 -46.93
C PRO A 532 16.01 -14.83 -46.87
N VAL A 533 16.81 -14.73 -45.81
CA VAL A 533 17.80 -13.66 -45.59
C VAL A 533 19.14 -14.27 -45.18
N ALA A 534 20.22 -13.50 -45.20
CA ALA A 534 21.56 -14.01 -44.91
C ALA A 534 21.69 -14.65 -43.50
N THR A 535 20.90 -14.18 -42.54
CA THR A 535 20.93 -14.62 -41.13
C THR A 535 19.91 -15.73 -40.81
N GLY A 536 19.06 -16.14 -41.76
CA GLY A 536 17.99 -17.10 -41.52
C GLY A 536 16.76 -16.85 -42.41
N THR A 537 15.56 -16.98 -41.85
CA THR A 537 14.29 -16.69 -42.56
C THR A 537 13.51 -15.61 -41.82
N LEU A 538 13.19 -14.53 -42.53
CA LEU A 538 12.30 -13.48 -42.06
C LEU A 538 10.85 -13.87 -42.38
N ILE A 539 9.98 -13.81 -41.39
CA ILE A 539 8.59 -14.27 -41.45
C ILE A 539 7.67 -13.13 -40.99
N PRO A 540 7.33 -12.18 -41.89
CA PRO A 540 6.28 -11.22 -41.60
C PRO A 540 4.90 -11.89 -41.69
N SER A 541 4.03 -11.58 -40.75
CA SER A 541 2.67 -12.11 -40.68
C SER A 541 1.67 -11.08 -40.14
N VAL A 542 0.41 -11.28 -40.51
CA VAL A 542 -0.73 -10.52 -40.00
C VAL A 542 -1.77 -11.52 -39.51
N ARG A 543 -2.25 -11.31 -38.29
CA ARG A 543 -3.36 -12.06 -37.69
C ARG A 543 -4.53 -11.14 -37.44
N LEU A 544 -5.73 -11.62 -37.76
CA LEU A 544 -7.00 -11.02 -37.41
C LEU A 544 -7.74 -11.99 -36.48
N ARG A 545 -8.24 -11.49 -35.36
CA ARG A 545 -8.95 -12.29 -34.36
C ARG A 545 -10.19 -11.57 -33.86
N TYR A 546 -11.24 -12.34 -33.65
CA TYR A 546 -12.35 -11.97 -32.79
C TYR A 546 -12.34 -12.88 -31.56
N ALA A 547 -12.54 -12.32 -30.37
CA ALA A 547 -12.79 -13.08 -29.15
C ALA A 547 -14.02 -12.50 -28.45
N GLY A 548 -14.98 -13.35 -28.12
CA GLY A 548 -16.19 -12.97 -27.38
C GLY A 548 -16.31 -13.81 -26.12
N LEU A 549 -16.64 -13.16 -25.00
CA LEU A 549 -16.98 -13.77 -23.72
C LEU A 549 -18.42 -13.39 -23.37
N PHE A 550 -19.29 -14.39 -23.18
CA PHE A 550 -20.69 -14.22 -22.85
C PHE A 550 -20.92 -14.74 -21.43
N ILE A 551 -21.28 -13.85 -20.51
CA ILE A 551 -21.34 -14.10 -19.06
C ILE A 551 -22.80 -14.14 -18.65
N ASP A 552 -23.21 -15.20 -17.95
CA ASP A 552 -24.57 -15.35 -17.42
C ASP A 552 -24.90 -14.29 -16.36
N ASP A 553 -26.19 -14.08 -16.10
CA ASP A 553 -26.63 -13.26 -14.97
C ASP A 553 -26.21 -13.89 -13.63
N TYR A 554 -25.97 -13.06 -12.63
CA TYR A 554 -25.60 -13.51 -11.30
C TYR A 554 -26.02 -12.52 -10.22
N ALA A 555 -26.13 -13.00 -8.98
CA ALA A 555 -26.35 -12.17 -7.81
C ALA A 555 -25.24 -12.42 -6.78
N GLU A 556 -24.71 -11.34 -6.21
CA GLU A 556 -23.81 -11.41 -5.08
C GLU A 556 -24.58 -11.67 -3.78
N THR A 557 -23.86 -12.20 -2.79
CA THR A 557 -24.35 -12.43 -1.43
C THR A 557 -23.29 -12.06 -0.39
N GLY A 558 -23.72 -11.60 0.78
CA GLY A 558 -22.89 -11.46 1.97
C GLY A 558 -22.46 -10.02 2.30
N SER A 559 -23.08 -9.02 1.68
CA SER A 559 -22.91 -7.61 2.02
C SER A 559 -24.20 -6.81 1.81
N ASP A 560 -24.30 -5.64 2.44
CA ASP A 560 -25.41 -4.71 2.14
C ASP A 560 -25.27 -4.04 0.76
N GLY A 561 -24.10 -4.19 0.13
CA GLY A 561 -23.78 -3.65 -1.20
C GLY A 561 -23.82 -4.69 -2.31
N ASP A 562 -24.53 -5.81 -2.11
CA ASP A 562 -24.64 -6.89 -3.09
C ASP A 562 -25.29 -6.41 -4.40
N LEU A 563 -24.71 -6.84 -5.53
CA LEU A 563 -25.22 -6.57 -6.87
C LEU A 563 -26.00 -7.76 -7.43
N ALA A 564 -27.09 -7.48 -8.13
CA ALA A 564 -27.68 -8.42 -9.09
C ALA A 564 -27.33 -7.94 -10.50
N VAL A 565 -26.45 -8.66 -11.20
CA VAL A 565 -25.91 -8.28 -12.50
C VAL A 565 -26.61 -9.09 -13.60
N SER A 566 -27.10 -8.39 -14.62
CA SER A 566 -27.71 -9.03 -15.79
C SER A 566 -26.65 -9.68 -16.68
N ARG A 567 -27.08 -10.63 -17.52
CA ARG A 567 -26.25 -11.21 -18.57
C ARG A 567 -25.58 -10.11 -19.40
N ARG A 568 -24.30 -10.30 -19.70
CA ARG A 568 -23.49 -9.35 -20.48
C ARG A 568 -22.47 -10.08 -21.35
N ASP A 569 -21.83 -9.32 -22.23
CA ASP A 569 -20.77 -9.81 -23.09
C ASP A 569 -19.58 -8.84 -23.15
N ALA A 570 -18.41 -9.39 -23.44
CA ALA A 570 -17.17 -8.66 -23.68
C ALA A 570 -16.57 -9.13 -24.99
N ASN A 571 -16.36 -8.22 -25.92
CA ASN A 571 -15.94 -8.50 -27.28
C ASN A 571 -14.62 -7.81 -27.60
N ILE A 572 -13.76 -8.52 -28.31
CA ILE A 572 -12.43 -8.06 -28.70
C ILE A 572 -12.22 -8.34 -30.17
N PHE A 573 -11.75 -7.33 -30.87
CA PHE A 573 -11.23 -7.44 -32.22
C PHE A 573 -9.75 -7.05 -32.21
N GLU A 574 -8.90 -7.97 -32.63
CA GLU A 574 -7.45 -7.77 -32.64
C GLU A 574 -6.91 -7.91 -34.05
N ALA A 575 -6.04 -6.97 -34.43
CA ALA A 575 -5.15 -7.10 -35.57
C ALA A 575 -3.70 -7.09 -35.07
N ARG A 576 -2.99 -8.20 -35.25
CA ARG A 576 -1.57 -8.33 -34.90
C ARG A 576 -0.72 -8.32 -36.16
N GLY A 577 0.24 -7.41 -36.22
CA GLY A 577 1.33 -7.43 -37.19
C GLY A 577 2.59 -7.92 -36.50
N GLU A 578 3.18 -9.01 -37.01
CA GLU A 578 4.37 -9.62 -36.42
C GLU A 578 5.47 -9.80 -37.47
N VAL A 579 6.70 -9.59 -37.05
CA VAL A 579 7.90 -9.97 -37.80
C VAL A 579 8.71 -10.92 -36.93
N ALA A 580 8.85 -12.16 -37.41
CA ALA A 580 9.70 -13.17 -36.78
C ALA A 580 10.96 -13.42 -37.63
N LEU A 581 12.11 -13.57 -36.99
CA LEU A 581 13.38 -13.97 -37.61
C LEU A 581 13.77 -15.33 -37.04
N ALA A 582 13.55 -16.37 -37.84
CA ALA A 582 14.05 -17.71 -37.54
C ALA A 582 15.54 -17.77 -37.92
N LEU A 583 16.43 -17.86 -36.93
CA LEU A 583 17.86 -17.95 -37.15
C LEU A 583 18.22 -19.29 -37.80
N ALA A 584 19.37 -19.34 -38.46
CA ALA A 584 19.91 -20.58 -38.98
C ALA A 584 20.01 -21.64 -37.85
N PRO A 585 19.52 -22.88 -38.05
CA PRO A 585 19.61 -23.94 -37.05
C PRO A 585 21.06 -24.20 -36.64
N VAL A 586 21.27 -24.44 -35.35
CA VAL A 586 22.56 -24.88 -34.81
C VAL A 586 22.46 -26.38 -34.56
N SER A 587 23.29 -27.14 -35.27
CA SER A 587 23.32 -28.60 -35.18
C SER A 587 24.67 -29.09 -34.64
N THR A 588 24.60 -29.96 -33.63
CA THR A 588 25.70 -30.79 -33.13
C THR A 588 25.42 -32.26 -33.48
N PRO A 589 26.40 -33.18 -33.37
CA PRO A 589 26.18 -34.60 -33.71
C PRO A 589 25.04 -35.30 -32.94
N SER A 590 24.59 -34.75 -31.82
CA SER A 590 23.55 -35.34 -30.96
C SER A 590 22.33 -34.44 -30.72
N GLN A 591 22.36 -33.17 -31.11
CA GLN A 591 21.29 -32.19 -30.82
C GLN A 591 21.22 -31.11 -31.90
N ALA A 592 20.01 -30.73 -32.29
CA ALA A 592 19.75 -29.57 -33.14
C ALA A 592 18.78 -28.62 -32.42
N TRP A 593 19.02 -27.31 -32.52
CA TRP A 593 18.08 -26.31 -32.07
C TRP A 593 18.00 -25.11 -33.00
N GLN A 594 16.85 -24.44 -32.99
CA GLN A 594 16.59 -23.22 -33.71
C GLN A 594 16.00 -22.16 -32.78
N THR A 595 16.53 -20.94 -32.91
CA THR A 595 16.02 -19.77 -32.19
C THR A 595 15.24 -18.88 -33.15
N THR A 596 14.06 -18.43 -32.73
CA THR A 596 13.26 -17.43 -33.44
C THR A 596 13.12 -16.20 -32.56
N LEU A 597 13.43 -15.02 -33.12
CA LEU A 597 13.20 -13.74 -32.47
C LEU A 597 11.94 -13.11 -33.08
N ARG A 598 11.01 -12.63 -32.25
CA ARG A 598 9.77 -12.00 -32.72
C ARG A 598 9.60 -10.60 -32.16
N THR A 599 9.01 -9.72 -32.96
CA THR A 599 8.54 -8.42 -32.52
C THR A 599 7.35 -8.00 -33.36
N GLY A 600 6.49 -7.16 -32.81
CA GLY A 600 5.32 -6.71 -33.53
C GLY A 600 4.48 -5.71 -32.76
N ILE A 601 3.29 -5.50 -33.30
CA ILE A 601 2.30 -4.58 -32.80
C ILE A 601 0.91 -5.22 -32.86
N ASP A 602 0.14 -5.05 -31.79
CA ASP A 602 -1.28 -5.40 -31.73
C ASP A 602 -2.10 -4.11 -31.75
N ALA A 603 -3.13 -4.07 -32.59
CA ALA A 603 -4.21 -3.07 -32.52
C ALA A 603 -5.48 -3.79 -32.05
N ILE A 604 -5.96 -3.41 -30.88
CA ILE A 604 -7.04 -4.10 -30.16
C ILE A 604 -8.21 -3.12 -30.00
N ALA A 605 -9.38 -3.51 -30.47
CA ALA A 605 -10.64 -2.82 -30.23
C ALA A 605 -11.47 -3.66 -29.25
N GLN A 606 -11.94 -3.04 -28.16
CA GLN A 606 -12.74 -3.68 -27.12
C GLN A 606 -14.14 -3.06 -27.08
N ASP A 607 -15.15 -3.93 -27.03
CA ASP A 607 -16.55 -3.55 -26.83
C ASP A 607 -17.19 -4.47 -25.78
N SER A 608 -17.34 -3.92 -24.57
CA SER A 608 -17.91 -4.61 -23.41
C SER A 608 -19.29 -4.07 -23.00
N GLY A 609 -19.91 -3.23 -23.85
CA GLY A 609 -21.25 -2.70 -23.65
C GLY A 609 -21.48 -1.92 -22.34
N GLU A 610 -22.77 -1.71 -22.04
CA GLU A 610 -23.22 -1.28 -20.71
C GLU A 610 -23.52 -2.50 -19.83
N VAL A 611 -23.19 -2.39 -18.54
CA VAL A 611 -23.55 -3.34 -17.50
C VAL A 611 -24.84 -2.86 -16.87
N SER A 612 -25.90 -3.68 -16.98
CA SER A 612 -27.15 -3.47 -16.25
C SER A 612 -27.16 -4.30 -14.96
N ALA A 613 -27.39 -3.65 -13.83
CA ALA A 613 -27.41 -4.29 -12.52
C ALA A 613 -28.43 -3.64 -11.59
N THR A 614 -28.68 -4.27 -10.45
CA THR A 614 -29.45 -3.70 -9.34
C THR A 614 -28.53 -3.52 -8.13
N LEU A 615 -28.56 -2.35 -7.50
CA LEU A 615 -27.81 -1.97 -6.30
C LEU A 615 -28.76 -1.33 -5.29
N LEU A 616 -28.76 -1.78 -4.03
CA LEU A 616 -29.72 -1.35 -3.01
C LEU A 616 -31.20 -1.43 -3.48
N GLY A 617 -31.51 -2.43 -4.30
CA GLY A 617 -32.85 -2.61 -4.89
C GLY A 617 -33.22 -1.63 -6.01
N GLN A 618 -32.28 -0.81 -6.50
CA GLN A 618 -32.48 0.14 -7.59
C GLN A 618 -31.71 -0.29 -8.85
N ASP A 619 -32.32 -0.14 -10.02
CA ASP A 619 -31.67 -0.44 -11.29
C ASP A 619 -30.62 0.63 -11.63
N ILE A 620 -29.43 0.17 -12.00
CA ILE A 620 -28.28 0.97 -12.42
C ILE A 620 -27.75 0.47 -13.76
N SER A 621 -27.27 1.39 -14.60
CA SER A 621 -26.56 1.07 -15.86
C SER A 621 -25.29 1.89 -15.97
N PHE A 622 -24.19 1.26 -16.38
CA PHE A 622 -22.88 1.91 -16.50
C PHE A 622 -22.00 1.21 -17.52
N GLY A 623 -21.03 1.92 -18.10
CA GLY A 623 -20.04 1.29 -18.98
C GLY A 623 -19.10 0.37 -18.19
N ALA A 624 -18.74 -0.79 -18.73
CA ALA A 624 -17.88 -1.78 -18.06
C ALA A 624 -16.47 -1.25 -17.69
N GLY A 625 -16.03 -0.13 -18.28
CA GLY A 625 -14.70 0.47 -18.08
C GLY A 625 -13.68 0.03 -19.14
N GLY A 626 -12.42 0.41 -18.95
CA GLY A 626 -11.31 0.10 -19.87
C GLY A 626 -11.21 1.01 -21.11
N LYS A 627 -10.07 0.95 -21.80
CA LYS A 627 -9.84 1.69 -23.06
C LYS A 627 -10.45 0.93 -24.24
N LYS A 628 -11.25 1.61 -25.04
CA LYS A 628 -11.91 1.01 -26.23
C LYS A 628 -10.95 0.63 -27.35
N MET A 629 -9.83 1.35 -27.48
CA MET A 629 -8.81 1.11 -28.49
C MET A 629 -7.45 1.08 -27.82
N ILE A 630 -6.68 0.03 -28.08
CA ILE A 630 -5.37 -0.21 -27.47
C ILE A 630 -4.37 -0.53 -28.58
N VAL A 631 -3.18 0.03 -28.46
CA VAL A 631 -2.04 -0.32 -29.29
C VAL A 631 -0.96 -0.88 -28.37
N ARG A 632 -0.54 -2.13 -28.62
CA ARG A 632 0.50 -2.81 -27.84
C ARG A 632 1.69 -3.15 -28.70
N GLY A 633 2.88 -2.75 -28.27
CA GLY A 633 4.13 -3.25 -28.82
C GLY A 633 4.59 -4.49 -28.06
N PHE A 634 5.15 -5.47 -28.76
CA PHE A 634 5.69 -6.67 -28.11
C PHE A 634 7.02 -7.13 -28.72
N ALA A 635 7.76 -7.89 -27.92
CA ALA A 635 8.94 -8.64 -28.33
C ALA A 635 8.98 -9.99 -27.62
N GLY A 636 9.55 -10.99 -28.27
CA GLY A 636 9.64 -12.33 -27.72
C GLY A 636 10.71 -13.17 -28.40
N ALA A 637 10.91 -14.36 -27.85
CA ALA A 637 11.81 -15.35 -28.43
C ALA A 637 11.25 -16.76 -28.23
N ASP A 638 11.52 -17.62 -29.19
CA ASP A 638 11.24 -19.05 -29.15
C ASP A 638 12.51 -19.86 -29.39
N VAL A 639 12.59 -21.02 -28.75
CA VAL A 639 13.61 -22.03 -28.98
C VAL A 639 12.91 -23.35 -29.26
N ALA A 640 13.22 -23.97 -30.39
CA ALA A 640 12.83 -25.34 -30.73
C ALA A 640 14.08 -26.23 -30.69
N ALA A 641 14.03 -27.35 -29.97
CA ALA A 641 15.14 -28.28 -29.83
C ALA A 641 14.68 -29.73 -30.05
N GLU A 642 15.47 -30.50 -30.80
CA GLU A 642 15.27 -31.94 -30.94
C GLU A 642 15.83 -32.68 -29.73
N VAL A 643 15.01 -33.56 -29.14
CA VAL A 643 15.33 -34.27 -27.88
C VAL A 643 15.51 -35.77 -28.08
N GLY A 644 15.53 -36.24 -29.33
CA GLY A 644 15.66 -37.64 -29.73
C GLY A 644 14.31 -38.38 -29.92
N ALA A 645 14.34 -39.57 -30.53
CA ALA A 645 13.17 -40.43 -30.75
C ALA A 645 11.96 -39.78 -31.43
N GLY A 646 12.20 -38.81 -32.32
CA GLY A 646 11.14 -38.06 -33.03
C GLY A 646 10.38 -37.06 -32.16
N MET A 647 10.99 -36.62 -31.04
CA MET A 647 10.42 -35.64 -30.12
C MET A 647 11.09 -34.26 -30.26
N THR A 648 10.28 -33.21 -30.16
CA THR A 648 10.73 -31.81 -30.22
C THR A 648 10.18 -31.06 -29.01
N LEU A 649 11.07 -30.36 -28.30
CA LEU A 649 10.72 -29.42 -27.24
C LEU A 649 10.72 -28.00 -27.81
N ASN A 650 9.66 -27.25 -27.56
CA ASN A 650 9.58 -25.83 -27.91
C ASN A 650 9.35 -25.04 -26.62
N ALA A 651 10.06 -23.95 -26.43
CA ALA A 651 9.83 -23.02 -25.33
C ALA A 651 9.87 -21.59 -25.88
N GLY A 652 9.01 -20.71 -25.38
CA GLY A 652 9.02 -19.33 -25.81
C GLY A 652 8.42 -18.39 -24.77
N PHE A 653 8.80 -17.12 -24.88
CA PHE A 653 8.27 -16.06 -24.04
C PHE A 653 8.02 -14.78 -24.85
N GLU A 654 7.08 -13.97 -24.39
CA GLU A 654 6.73 -12.67 -24.98
C GLU A 654 6.54 -11.66 -23.86
N ALA A 655 7.05 -10.45 -24.07
CA ALA A 655 6.77 -9.29 -23.23
C ALA A 655 6.15 -8.19 -24.10
N GLY A 656 5.15 -7.50 -23.55
CA GLY A 656 4.43 -6.45 -24.25
C GLY A 656 4.11 -5.27 -23.34
N TYR A 657 4.00 -4.09 -23.94
CA TYR A 657 3.54 -2.88 -23.26
C TYR A 657 2.53 -2.13 -24.14
N GLY A 658 1.38 -1.81 -23.56
CA GLY A 658 0.23 -1.24 -24.25
C GLY A 658 -0.03 0.23 -23.93
N SER A 659 -0.75 0.91 -24.82
CA SER A 659 -1.23 2.28 -24.61
C SER A 659 -2.26 2.40 -23.48
N ASP A 660 -2.73 1.28 -22.93
CA ASP A 660 -3.57 1.13 -21.74
C ASP A 660 -2.78 0.98 -20.45
N ASP A 661 -1.46 1.23 -20.50
CA ASP A 661 -0.55 1.10 -19.37
C ASP A 661 -0.46 -0.35 -18.85
N ALA A 662 -0.77 -1.32 -19.72
CA ALA A 662 -0.63 -2.74 -19.43
C ALA A 662 0.76 -3.25 -19.79
N PHE A 663 1.44 -3.87 -18.82
CA PHE A 663 2.62 -4.70 -19.02
C PHE A 663 2.23 -6.17 -18.95
N THR A 664 2.54 -6.93 -20.00
CA THR A 664 2.21 -8.35 -20.11
C THR A 664 3.46 -9.19 -20.31
N VAL A 665 3.59 -10.30 -19.60
CA VAL A 665 4.61 -11.33 -19.85
C VAL A 665 3.92 -12.67 -20.00
N ARG A 666 4.22 -13.38 -21.09
CA ARG A 666 3.61 -14.67 -21.41
C ARG A 666 4.70 -15.68 -21.73
N GLY A 667 4.46 -16.94 -21.38
CA GLY A 667 5.39 -18.05 -21.61
C GLY A 667 4.66 -19.32 -22.01
N GLN A 668 5.31 -20.14 -22.84
CA GLN A 668 4.81 -21.44 -23.25
C GLN A 668 5.93 -22.48 -23.33
N ALA A 669 5.58 -23.74 -23.06
CA ALA A 669 6.47 -24.88 -23.23
C ALA A 669 5.71 -26.07 -23.80
N ARG A 670 6.23 -26.69 -24.86
CA ARG A 670 5.53 -27.68 -25.66
C ARG A 670 6.40 -28.85 -26.03
N LEU A 671 5.85 -30.04 -25.87
CA LEU A 671 6.44 -31.30 -26.32
C LEU A 671 5.60 -31.90 -27.43
N SER A 672 6.22 -32.23 -28.56
CA SER A 672 5.56 -32.89 -29.69
C SER A 672 6.26 -34.19 -30.07
N LYS A 673 5.47 -35.16 -30.55
CA LYS A 673 5.95 -36.45 -31.08
C LYS A 673 5.31 -36.75 -32.42
N ALA A 674 6.15 -37.11 -33.40
CA ALA A 674 5.69 -37.63 -34.69
C ALA A 674 5.55 -39.15 -34.65
N PHE A 675 4.52 -39.69 -35.32
CA PHE A 675 4.19 -41.12 -35.40
C PHE A 675 4.23 -41.66 -36.82
#